data_AF-A0A1M7IEP5-F1
#
_entry.id   AF-A0A1M7IEP5-F1
#
_cell.length_a   1.000
_cell.length_b   1.000
_cell.length_c   1.000
_cell.angle_alpha   90.00
_cell.angle_beta   90.00
_cell.angle_gamma   90.00
#
_symmetry.space_group_name_H-M   'P 1'
#
loop_
_entity.id
_entity.type
_entity.pdbx_description
1 polymer ?
#
loop_
_entity_poly.entity_id
_entity_poly.type
_entity_poly.pdbx_seq_one_letter_code
_entity_poly.pdbx_strand_id
1 'polypeptide(L)'
;MNRVNTLKIACIVDDFTEYCLAKECQLINLDIHTWEQQLEELKPDFLFVESAWRGYQNQWNKKISVFSMELAKVIYYCKQNTIPTVFWNKEDPVHFDTFFTTALQFDLVFTTDMDSIPLYKLLLHHNNVGLFPFATSPKVFHPIEVYDREDAICFAGSYYRNRINRSETFEAIYDICKKYMNFYIYDRNAHPEDINYTYPDKYKDSILGSLPVDQIDIAYKKYRFGLTMNTVQDSSTMEARRVFELMSSNTITISNECRAITNMLGDLCVVYLGEESSLEIAKLLNDEEYYNKLRLLALRTVLLEHTYEKRLLYIAQKVLKKRISKIDKQVVVYSIVCSQEEVNLVLKAFQRQSYQSKKLIFIVEENSNINTDTEKISFYPDMKVADLGVSDYYACFTPSNYYGINYLMDCILAQEYSDAKIIGKGSYYTNCDNQFLSCGDYQIYTWGNEMILDRCIMQYDVAKDIAIDPDVIGSNKVTLNCLYIDQYNFCENYTKETCDTVDDLSMNTGYKMEELYRVSESLQPSMASYQKKLTGNMIFDEVKNNAKYVSLAVDDTGGLNVIPHDIVKGQVYLYSNAIYDVSEYERANKISICFRCLFSGVVKLLVVFIDEREEVIKRIVVLPNSYQKITIPQGSKQFTLCFAIKSQSRVKIQEIYLNPMIRENLKIDSVVKSIS
;
A
#
# COMPACT_ATOMS: atom_id res chain seq x y z
N MET A 1 -12.72 13.03 14.72
CA MET A 1 -12.72 13.12 13.25
C MET A 1 -13.27 11.81 12.74
N ASN A 2 -14.38 11.83 12.02
CA ASN A 2 -15.12 10.61 11.67
C ASN A 2 -14.98 10.24 10.19
N ARG A 3 -14.19 10.99 9.40
CA ARG A 3 -13.96 10.74 7.96
C ARG A 3 -12.57 11.22 7.53
N VAL A 4 -11.85 10.40 6.77
CA VAL A 4 -10.55 10.73 6.17
C VAL A 4 -10.62 11.99 5.30
N ASN A 5 -11.76 12.23 4.66
CA ASN A 5 -11.99 13.41 3.81
C ASN A 5 -11.93 14.76 4.55
N THR A 6 -11.98 14.76 5.89
CA THR A 6 -11.81 15.98 6.72
C THR A 6 -10.38 16.19 7.19
N LEU A 7 -9.50 15.21 6.99
CA LEU A 7 -8.09 15.27 7.36
C LEU A 7 -7.39 16.27 6.46
N LYS A 8 -6.70 17.24 7.07
CA LYS A 8 -5.94 18.27 6.36
C LYS A 8 -4.47 17.89 6.36
N ILE A 9 -3.92 17.59 5.20
CA ILE A 9 -2.53 17.19 5.05
C ILE A 9 -1.82 18.19 4.16
N ALA A 10 -0.77 18.81 4.68
CA ALA A 10 0.24 19.44 3.83
C ALA A 10 1.25 18.35 3.44
N CYS A 11 1.62 18.27 2.17
CA CYS A 11 2.51 17.21 1.71
C CYS A 11 3.63 17.68 0.78
N ILE A 12 4.65 16.85 0.64
CA ILE A 12 5.64 16.94 -0.44
C ILE A 12 5.76 15.53 -1.04
N VAL A 13 5.09 15.31 -2.17
CA VAL A 13 4.96 13.98 -2.80
C VAL A 13 5.07 14.06 -4.32
N ASP A 14 5.41 12.95 -4.98
CA ASP A 14 5.40 12.86 -6.44
C ASP A 14 3.97 12.72 -7.01
N ASP A 15 3.79 13.03 -8.30
CA ASP A 15 2.48 13.18 -8.97
C ASP A 15 1.51 12.01 -8.76
N PHE A 16 1.98 10.77 -8.85
CA PHE A 16 1.11 9.58 -8.68
C PHE A 16 0.61 9.40 -7.25
N THR A 17 1.36 9.86 -6.25
CA THR A 17 0.90 9.85 -4.85
C THR A 17 -0.11 10.96 -4.63
N GLU A 18 0.17 12.18 -5.11
CA GLU A 18 -0.77 13.30 -5.07
C GLU A 18 -2.10 12.93 -5.72
N TYR A 19 -2.07 12.35 -6.92
CA TYR A 19 -3.25 11.97 -7.70
C TYR A 19 -4.19 11.04 -6.93
N CYS A 20 -3.65 10.10 -6.14
CA CYS A 20 -4.44 9.21 -5.30
C CYS A 20 -4.89 9.88 -3.99
N LEU A 21 -3.96 10.46 -3.22
CA LEU A 21 -4.27 10.98 -1.88
C LEU A 21 -5.21 12.20 -1.91
N ALA A 22 -5.15 13.01 -2.97
CA ALA A 22 -6.03 14.16 -3.16
C ALA A 22 -7.52 13.77 -3.30
N LYS A 23 -7.82 12.51 -3.61
CA LYS A 23 -9.21 12.00 -3.64
C LYS A 23 -9.72 11.60 -2.26
N GLU A 24 -8.83 11.37 -1.30
CA GLU A 24 -9.19 10.80 0.00
C GLU A 24 -9.23 11.82 1.13
N CYS A 25 -8.47 12.92 1.03
CA CYS A 25 -8.32 13.91 2.10
C CYS A 25 -8.22 15.34 1.55
N GLN A 26 -8.23 16.34 2.44
CA GLN A 26 -7.91 17.72 2.07
C GLN A 26 -6.39 17.85 1.98
N LEU A 27 -5.86 17.69 0.77
CA LEU A 27 -4.43 17.67 0.49
C LEU A 27 -3.96 18.98 -0.16
N ILE A 28 -2.84 19.53 0.31
CA ILE A 28 -2.07 20.55 -0.42
C ILE A 28 -0.65 20.03 -0.61
N ASN A 29 -0.23 19.85 -1.86
CA ASN A 29 1.18 19.60 -2.19
C ASN A 29 1.94 20.93 -2.18
N LEU A 30 2.97 21.02 -1.34
CA LEU A 30 3.64 22.29 -1.04
C LEU A 30 4.48 22.75 -2.23
N ASP A 31 4.35 24.03 -2.56
CA ASP A 31 5.21 24.73 -3.51
C ASP A 31 6.46 25.24 -2.77
N ILE A 32 7.63 25.13 -3.39
CA ILE A 32 8.90 25.46 -2.71
C ILE A 32 9.03 26.96 -2.37
N HIS A 33 8.28 27.81 -3.06
CA HIS A 33 8.29 29.27 -2.89
C HIS A 33 7.17 29.77 -1.97
N THR A 34 6.02 29.09 -1.93
CA THR A 34 4.84 29.55 -1.18
C THR A 34 4.42 28.65 -0.01
N TRP A 35 5.24 27.64 0.36
CA TRP A 35 4.90 26.69 1.41
C TRP A 35 4.47 27.34 2.74
N GLU A 36 5.08 28.47 3.13
CA GLU A 36 4.79 29.13 4.41
C GLU A 36 3.34 29.63 4.45
N GLN A 37 2.91 30.35 3.42
CA GLN A 37 1.52 30.79 3.25
C GLN A 37 0.56 29.60 3.17
N GLN A 38 0.92 28.55 2.41
CA GLN A 38 0.09 27.35 2.29
C GLN A 38 -0.14 26.67 3.65
N LEU A 39 0.88 26.62 4.52
CA LEU A 39 0.76 26.07 5.86
C LEU A 39 -0.08 26.97 6.79
N GLU A 40 0.06 28.29 6.70
CA GLU A 40 -0.73 29.26 7.46
C GLU A 40 -2.23 29.19 7.13
N GLU A 41 -2.56 29.04 5.85
CA GLU A 41 -3.94 28.97 5.35
C GLU A 41 -4.60 27.63 5.66
N LEU A 42 -3.91 26.51 5.36
CA LEU A 42 -4.48 25.17 5.55
C LEU A 42 -4.63 24.80 7.02
N LYS A 43 -3.62 25.13 7.84
CA LYS A 43 -3.43 24.65 9.22
C LYS A 43 -3.55 23.12 9.27
N PRO A 44 -2.59 22.40 8.67
CA PRO A 44 -2.68 20.96 8.51
C PRO A 44 -2.64 20.22 9.84
N ASP A 45 -3.30 19.06 9.89
CA ASP A 45 -3.23 18.12 11.00
C ASP A 45 -1.82 17.52 11.15
N PHE A 46 -1.11 17.35 10.02
CA PHE A 46 0.31 16.99 9.98
C PHE A 46 0.94 17.29 8.61
N LEU A 47 2.27 17.34 8.58
CA LEU A 47 3.08 17.36 7.37
C LEU A 47 3.42 15.93 6.93
N PHE A 48 3.18 15.59 5.66
CA PHE A 48 3.52 14.28 5.07
C PHE A 48 4.53 14.42 3.92
N VAL A 49 5.76 13.96 4.13
CA VAL A 49 6.83 14.03 3.12
C VAL A 49 7.18 12.63 2.66
N GLU A 50 7.05 12.40 1.36
CA GLU A 50 7.50 11.16 0.72
C GLU A 50 9.00 11.23 0.40
N SER A 51 9.66 10.08 0.19
CA SER A 51 10.94 10.00 -0.53
C SER A 51 10.80 10.35 -2.01
N ALA A 52 10.25 11.55 -2.28
CA ALA A 52 9.95 12.08 -3.59
C ALA A 52 11.23 12.44 -4.36
N TRP A 53 11.23 12.14 -5.66
CA TRP A 53 12.35 12.49 -6.55
C TRP A 53 12.21 13.87 -7.16
N ARG A 54 10.98 14.24 -7.52
CA ARG A 54 10.64 15.47 -8.24
C ARG A 54 9.79 16.39 -7.36
N GLY A 55 8.84 15.82 -6.65
CA GLY A 55 7.79 16.53 -5.91
C GLY A 55 6.95 17.45 -6.81
N TYR A 56 6.14 18.30 -6.18
CA TYR A 56 5.20 19.19 -6.86
C TYR A 56 5.84 19.94 -8.02
N GLN A 57 5.35 19.71 -9.25
CA GLN A 57 5.81 20.37 -10.48
C GLN A 57 7.33 20.35 -10.68
N ASN A 58 8.02 19.29 -10.21
CA ASN A 58 9.48 19.16 -10.22
C ASN A 58 10.26 20.18 -9.36
N GLN A 59 9.59 21.00 -8.55
CA GLN A 59 10.24 22.05 -7.76
C GLN A 59 11.10 21.50 -6.61
N TRP A 60 10.77 20.31 -6.12
CA TRP A 60 11.50 19.63 -5.04
C TRP A 60 12.58 18.67 -5.55
N ASN A 61 12.95 18.74 -6.84
CA ASN A 61 13.92 17.85 -7.45
C ASN A 61 15.24 17.80 -6.66
N LYS A 62 15.63 16.59 -6.23
CA LYS A 62 16.78 16.29 -5.35
C LYS A 62 16.75 16.93 -3.95
N LYS A 63 15.78 17.79 -3.63
CA LYS A 63 15.72 18.54 -2.37
C LYS A 63 15.47 17.64 -1.16
N ILE A 64 14.73 16.56 -1.36
CA ILE A 64 14.42 15.57 -0.32
C ILE A 64 15.61 14.65 -0.07
N SER A 65 16.23 14.10 -1.11
CA SER A 65 17.36 13.16 -0.97
C SER A 65 18.63 13.80 -0.38
N VAL A 66 18.85 15.10 -0.61
CA VAL A 66 20.01 15.82 -0.05
C VAL A 66 19.72 16.53 1.27
N PHE A 67 18.50 16.41 1.81
CA PHE A 67 18.00 17.20 2.94
C PHE A 67 18.34 18.70 2.81
N SER A 68 17.69 19.34 1.83
CA SER A 68 17.93 20.75 1.50
C SER A 68 17.53 21.74 2.61
N MET A 69 18.06 22.97 2.53
CA MET A 69 17.71 24.05 3.46
C MET A 69 16.24 24.43 3.39
N GLU A 70 15.62 24.32 2.22
CA GLU A 70 14.20 24.59 2.00
C GLU A 70 13.34 23.59 2.80
N LEU A 71 13.64 22.29 2.70
CA LEU A 71 12.96 21.27 3.50
C LEU A 71 13.20 21.48 5.01
N ALA A 72 14.42 21.85 5.40
CA ALA A 72 14.72 22.15 6.79
C ALA A 72 13.88 23.31 7.35
N LYS A 73 13.59 24.34 6.54
CA LYS A 73 12.70 25.46 6.92
C LYS A 73 11.26 25.01 7.12
N VAL A 74 10.72 24.17 6.23
CA VAL A 74 9.37 23.59 6.37
C VAL A 74 9.25 22.83 7.68
N ILE A 75 10.17 21.89 7.94
CA ILE A 75 10.17 21.08 9.17
C ILE A 75 10.31 21.99 10.41
N TYR A 76 11.18 23.01 10.34
CA TYR A 76 11.35 23.96 11.42
C TYR A 76 10.06 24.73 11.72
N TYR A 77 9.36 25.22 10.69
CA TYR A 77 8.06 25.89 10.84
C TYR A 77 7.03 24.95 11.48
N CYS A 78 6.92 23.71 11.01
CA CYS A 78 6.02 22.72 11.60
C CYS A 78 6.32 22.50 13.08
N LYS A 79 7.61 22.40 13.44
CA LYS A 79 8.04 22.28 14.84
C LYS A 79 7.66 23.50 15.68
N GLN A 80 7.82 24.73 15.17
CA GLN A 80 7.42 25.94 15.89
C GLN A 80 5.90 26.01 16.11
N ASN A 81 5.11 25.44 15.19
CA ASN A 81 3.66 25.47 15.23
C ASN A 81 3.03 24.17 15.78
N THR A 82 3.82 23.26 16.36
CA THR A 82 3.35 21.98 16.92
C THR A 82 2.61 21.11 15.88
N ILE A 83 3.00 21.20 14.61
CA ILE A 83 2.48 20.35 13.53
C ILE A 83 3.37 19.09 13.47
N PRO A 84 2.83 17.88 13.70
CA PRO A 84 3.58 16.65 13.59
C PRO A 84 4.14 16.46 12.17
N THR A 85 5.34 15.90 12.09
CA THR A 85 6.02 15.65 10.81
C THR A 85 6.16 14.15 10.54
N VAL A 86 5.77 13.74 9.34
CA VAL A 86 5.79 12.35 8.88
C VAL A 86 6.68 12.23 7.65
N PHE A 87 7.64 11.30 7.68
CA PHE A 87 8.38 10.89 6.49
C PHE A 87 7.92 9.51 6.03
N TRP A 88 7.63 9.33 4.76
CA TRP A 88 7.33 8.02 4.16
C TRP A 88 8.36 7.67 3.10
N ASN A 89 9.17 6.65 3.37
CA ASN A 89 10.10 6.13 2.38
C ASN A 89 9.44 5.03 1.54
N LYS A 90 9.02 5.38 0.32
CA LYS A 90 8.31 4.49 -0.61
C LYS A 90 9.22 3.55 -1.41
N GLU A 91 10.54 3.75 -1.32
CA GLU A 91 11.54 3.08 -2.17
C GLU A 91 12.51 2.21 -1.34
N ASP A 92 12.20 1.98 -0.06
CA ASP A 92 12.92 1.00 0.74
C ASP A 92 12.69 -0.42 0.20
N PRO A 93 13.67 -1.32 0.34
CA PRO A 93 14.98 -1.13 0.98
C PRO A 93 16.05 -0.51 0.04
N VAL A 94 15.73 -0.30 -1.24
CA VAL A 94 16.70 0.11 -2.27
C VAL A 94 17.31 1.47 -1.96
N HIS A 95 16.48 2.42 -1.53
CA HIS A 95 16.87 3.80 -1.28
C HIS A 95 16.94 4.19 0.20
N PHE A 96 17.09 3.20 1.10
CA PHE A 96 17.27 3.43 2.53
C PHE A 96 18.41 4.42 2.81
N ASP A 97 19.60 4.18 2.25
CA ASP A 97 20.77 5.04 2.46
C ASP A 97 20.63 6.43 1.82
N THR A 98 19.87 6.52 0.73
CA THR A 98 19.61 7.80 0.05
C THR A 98 18.80 8.74 0.93
N PHE A 99 17.79 8.23 1.63
CA PHE A 99 16.82 9.04 2.35
C PHE A 99 16.94 8.99 3.87
N PHE A 100 17.78 8.12 4.44
CA PHE A 100 17.94 7.99 5.90
C PHE A 100 18.24 9.32 6.60
N THR A 101 19.15 10.12 6.03
CA THR A 101 19.53 11.44 6.60
C THR A 101 18.31 12.36 6.72
N THR A 102 17.41 12.29 5.75
CA THR A 102 16.15 13.04 5.73
C THR A 102 15.14 12.45 6.71
N ALA A 103 14.96 11.13 6.72
CA ALA A 103 14.06 10.43 7.65
C ALA A 103 14.36 10.76 9.12
N LEU A 104 15.65 10.94 9.47
CA LEU A 104 16.11 11.31 10.81
C LEU A 104 15.55 12.65 11.32
N GLN A 105 15.04 13.51 10.44
CA GLN A 105 14.56 14.85 10.78
C GLN A 105 13.07 14.90 11.14
N PHE A 106 12.36 13.77 11.07
CA PHE A 106 10.91 13.68 11.24
C PHE A 106 10.51 12.99 12.54
N ASP A 107 9.32 13.32 13.04
CA ASP A 107 8.78 12.76 14.29
C ASP A 107 8.34 11.30 14.13
N LEU A 108 7.82 10.95 12.95
CA LEU A 108 7.42 9.61 12.56
C LEU A 108 8.02 9.23 11.20
N VAL A 109 8.45 7.98 11.07
CA VAL A 109 8.95 7.41 9.81
C VAL A 109 8.07 6.23 9.40
N PHE A 110 7.60 6.23 8.17
CA PHE A 110 6.91 5.09 7.55
C PHE A 110 7.72 4.57 6.38
N THR A 111 7.54 3.29 6.06
CA THR A 111 8.23 2.63 4.95
C THR A 111 7.30 1.65 4.26
N THR A 112 7.51 1.41 2.97
CA THR A 112 6.87 0.32 2.22
C THR A 112 7.47 -1.05 2.57
N ASP A 113 8.71 -1.08 3.07
CA ASP A 113 9.43 -2.31 3.41
C ASP A 113 9.39 -2.58 4.91
N MET A 114 8.53 -3.51 5.34
CA MET A 114 8.41 -3.92 6.75
C MET A 114 9.75 -4.38 7.34
N ASP A 115 10.60 -4.98 6.51
CA ASP A 115 11.89 -5.54 6.93
C ASP A 115 12.87 -4.44 7.37
N SER A 116 12.72 -3.22 6.85
CA SER A 116 13.50 -2.03 7.21
C SER A 116 13.17 -1.46 8.59
N ILE A 117 12.00 -1.77 9.15
CA ILE A 117 11.50 -1.15 10.40
C ILE A 117 12.45 -1.36 11.60
N PRO A 118 12.94 -2.58 11.90
CA PRO A 118 13.93 -2.79 12.96
C PRO A 118 15.16 -1.88 12.82
N LEU A 119 15.66 -1.71 11.58
CA LEU A 119 16.87 -0.93 11.33
C LEU A 119 16.62 0.56 11.54
N TYR A 120 15.48 1.09 11.08
CA TYR A 120 15.08 2.45 11.41
C TYR A 120 14.96 2.64 12.92
N LYS A 121 14.23 1.77 13.64
CA LYS A 121 14.07 1.89 15.09
C LYS A 121 15.43 1.85 15.81
N LEU A 122 16.36 1.00 15.37
CA LEU A 122 17.73 0.94 15.89
C LEU A 122 18.49 2.25 15.67
N LEU A 123 18.53 2.76 14.44
CA LEU A 123 19.38 3.89 14.07
C LEU A 123 18.78 5.26 14.41
N LEU A 124 17.45 5.34 14.54
CA LEU A 124 16.74 6.57 14.94
C LEU A 124 16.61 6.71 16.46
N HIS A 125 16.72 5.60 17.21
CA HIS A 125 16.53 5.52 18.66
C HIS A 125 15.10 5.81 19.14
N HIS A 126 14.09 5.51 18.33
CA HIS A 126 12.69 5.61 18.74
C HIS A 126 11.82 4.58 18.02
N ASN A 127 10.66 4.30 18.62
CA ASN A 127 9.69 3.34 18.09
C ASN A 127 8.62 3.95 17.19
N ASN A 128 8.69 5.25 16.89
CA ASN A 128 7.79 5.95 15.96
C ASN A 128 8.08 5.59 14.49
N VAL A 129 8.16 4.29 14.20
CA VAL A 129 8.42 3.75 12.87
C VAL A 129 7.35 2.71 12.54
N GLY A 130 6.70 2.84 11.38
CA GLY A 130 5.60 1.95 10.99
C GLY A 130 5.58 1.61 9.51
N LEU A 131 4.66 0.72 9.15
CA LEU A 131 4.43 0.28 7.78
C LEU A 131 3.42 1.21 7.08
N PHE A 132 3.72 1.61 5.85
CA PHE A 132 2.78 2.23 4.92
C PHE A 132 3.02 1.66 3.51
N PRO A 133 2.33 0.56 3.17
CA PRO A 133 2.46 -0.06 1.85
C PRO A 133 1.77 0.78 0.79
N PHE A 134 2.05 0.49 -0.48
CA PHE A 134 1.23 1.00 -1.56
C PHE A 134 -0.22 0.49 -1.44
N ALA A 135 -1.12 1.19 -2.12
CA ALA A 135 -2.56 0.94 -2.09
C ALA A 135 -3.22 1.51 -3.36
N THR A 136 -4.52 1.28 -3.50
CA THR A 136 -5.35 1.90 -4.54
C THR A 136 -6.18 3.06 -3.99
N SER A 137 -6.59 3.99 -4.86
CA SER A 137 -7.71 4.91 -4.60
C SER A 137 -8.89 4.48 -5.47
N PRO A 138 -9.97 3.91 -4.90
CA PRO A 138 -11.14 3.48 -5.66
C PRO A 138 -11.87 4.63 -6.39
N LYS A 139 -11.62 5.89 -6.03
CA LYS A 139 -12.14 7.05 -6.77
C LYS A 139 -11.40 7.32 -8.10
N VAL A 140 -10.26 6.65 -8.30
CA VAL A 140 -9.42 6.76 -9.49
C VAL A 140 -9.42 5.44 -10.26
N PHE A 141 -9.12 4.35 -9.57
CA PHE A 141 -9.00 3.01 -10.14
C PHE A 141 -10.19 2.18 -9.68
N HIS A 142 -11.12 1.91 -10.59
CA HIS A 142 -12.41 1.31 -10.24
C HIS A 142 -12.93 0.40 -11.34
N PRO A 143 -13.84 -0.54 -11.00
CA PRO A 143 -14.29 -1.57 -11.92
C PRO A 143 -15.28 -1.07 -12.98
N ILE A 144 -15.88 0.13 -12.82
CA ILE A 144 -16.90 0.65 -13.76
C ILE A 144 -16.36 0.66 -15.19
N GLU A 145 -16.93 -0.12 -16.10
CA GLU A 145 -16.41 -0.29 -17.44
C GLU A 145 -16.63 0.98 -18.28
N VAL A 146 -15.59 1.40 -18.99
CA VAL A 146 -15.60 2.54 -19.92
C VAL A 146 -14.96 2.19 -21.27
N TYR A 147 -14.46 0.96 -21.41
CA TYR A 147 -13.87 0.41 -22.62
C TYR A 147 -14.32 -1.05 -22.78
N ASP A 148 -14.42 -1.52 -24.03
CA ASP A 148 -14.49 -2.95 -24.30
C ASP A 148 -13.10 -3.57 -24.04
N ARG A 149 -13.05 -4.65 -23.28
CA ARG A 149 -11.79 -5.30 -22.91
C ARG A 149 -11.27 -6.18 -24.04
N GLU A 150 -10.03 -5.94 -24.46
CA GLU A 150 -9.33 -6.79 -25.42
C GLU A 150 -8.69 -8.01 -24.73
N ASP A 151 -8.68 -9.16 -25.41
CA ASP A 151 -7.89 -10.35 -25.06
C ASP A 151 -6.39 -10.08 -25.28
N ALA A 152 -5.84 -9.25 -24.41
CA ALA A 152 -4.46 -8.78 -24.45
C ALA A 152 -3.95 -8.47 -23.03
N ILE A 153 -2.63 -8.37 -22.92
CA ILE A 153 -1.92 -7.91 -21.73
C ILE A 153 -1.27 -6.56 -21.97
N CYS A 154 -1.31 -5.71 -20.95
CA CYS A 154 -0.69 -4.38 -20.98
C CYS A 154 0.38 -4.21 -19.90
N PHE A 155 1.53 -3.64 -20.27
CA PHE A 155 2.54 -3.16 -19.33
C PHE A 155 2.74 -1.64 -19.46
N ALA A 156 2.23 -0.88 -18.49
CA ALA A 156 2.48 0.56 -18.38
C ALA A 156 3.65 0.85 -17.42
N GLY A 157 4.88 0.77 -17.90
CA GLY A 157 6.08 0.85 -17.07
C GLY A 157 7.37 1.11 -17.84
N SER A 158 8.47 1.23 -17.10
CA SER A 158 9.80 1.44 -17.66
C SER A 158 10.56 0.12 -17.85
N TYR A 159 11.40 0.07 -18.89
CA TYR A 159 12.45 -0.92 -19.02
C TYR A 159 13.66 -0.56 -18.15
N TYR A 160 14.41 -1.56 -17.67
CA TYR A 160 15.60 -1.35 -16.83
C TYR A 160 16.73 -2.27 -17.28
N ARG A 161 17.55 -1.81 -18.23
CA ARG A 161 18.67 -2.60 -18.81
C ARG A 161 19.74 -2.98 -17.77
N ASN A 162 19.95 -2.13 -16.77
CA ASN A 162 20.92 -2.37 -15.70
C ASN A 162 20.41 -3.30 -14.59
N ARG A 163 19.16 -3.77 -14.67
CA ARG A 163 18.57 -4.75 -13.75
C ARG A 163 18.41 -6.09 -14.47
N ILE A 164 19.54 -6.73 -14.76
CA ILE A 164 19.65 -7.93 -15.61
C ILE A 164 18.56 -8.96 -15.29
N ASN A 165 18.49 -9.44 -14.03
CA ASN A 165 17.49 -10.43 -13.62
C ASN A 165 16.06 -9.96 -13.93
N ARG A 166 15.72 -8.70 -13.64
CA ARG A 166 14.39 -8.15 -13.88
C ARG A 166 14.09 -8.01 -15.37
N SER A 167 15.08 -7.64 -16.20
CA SER A 167 14.91 -7.54 -17.65
C SER A 167 14.77 -8.91 -18.31
N GLU A 168 15.52 -9.92 -17.85
CA GLU A 168 15.41 -11.30 -18.32
C GLU A 168 14.05 -11.90 -17.95
N THR A 169 13.57 -11.67 -16.72
CA THR A 169 12.21 -12.10 -16.33
C THR A 169 11.13 -11.37 -17.14
N PHE A 170 11.28 -10.07 -17.40
CA PHE A 170 10.34 -9.34 -18.25
C PHE A 170 10.27 -9.94 -19.66
N GLU A 171 11.43 -10.26 -20.25
CA GLU A 171 11.51 -10.92 -21.56
C GLU A 171 10.83 -12.29 -21.55
N ALA A 172 11.10 -13.11 -20.54
CA ALA A 172 10.47 -14.43 -20.42
C ALA A 172 8.94 -14.35 -20.28
N ILE A 173 8.43 -13.38 -19.50
CA ILE A 173 6.98 -13.11 -19.38
C ILE A 173 6.40 -12.60 -20.71
N TYR A 174 7.11 -11.71 -21.40
CA TYR A 174 6.69 -11.21 -22.70
C TYR A 174 6.55 -12.34 -23.71
N ASP A 175 7.58 -13.19 -23.82
CA ASP A 175 7.63 -14.29 -24.77
C ASP A 175 6.55 -15.34 -24.50
N ILE A 176 6.28 -15.67 -23.23
CA ILE A 176 5.20 -16.61 -22.91
C ILE A 176 3.82 -16.01 -23.21
N CYS A 177 3.56 -14.76 -22.82
CA CYS A 177 2.26 -14.14 -23.02
C CYS A 177 1.93 -13.96 -24.50
N LYS A 178 2.93 -13.61 -25.33
CA LYS A 178 2.78 -13.47 -26.79
C LYS A 178 2.37 -14.75 -27.51
N LYS A 179 2.52 -15.93 -26.88
CA LYS A 179 2.01 -17.20 -27.43
C LYS A 179 0.49 -17.32 -27.35
N TYR A 180 -0.15 -16.58 -26.43
CA TYR A 180 -1.58 -16.72 -26.12
C TYR A 180 -2.40 -15.47 -26.46
N MET A 181 -1.80 -14.27 -26.37
CA MET A 181 -2.51 -13.00 -26.53
C MET A 181 -1.60 -11.87 -27.03
N ASN A 182 -2.21 -10.76 -27.43
CA ASN A 182 -1.45 -9.54 -27.76
C ASN A 182 -0.78 -8.97 -26.51
N PHE A 183 0.39 -8.34 -26.68
CA PHE A 183 1.13 -7.69 -25.61
C PHE A 183 1.37 -6.24 -25.99
N TYR A 184 0.91 -5.31 -25.17
CA TYR A 184 1.06 -3.88 -25.37
C TYR A 184 1.87 -3.22 -24.25
N ILE A 185 2.65 -2.22 -24.60
CA ILE A 185 3.54 -1.48 -23.70
C ILE A 185 3.22 0.01 -23.81
N TYR A 186 2.97 0.64 -22.67
CA TYR A 186 3.02 2.09 -22.54
C TYR A 186 4.30 2.46 -21.78
N ASP A 187 5.29 2.98 -22.50
CA ASP A 187 6.60 3.34 -21.97
C ASP A 187 6.51 4.64 -21.16
N ARG A 188 6.88 4.57 -19.87
CA ARG A 188 6.95 5.74 -19.00
C ARG A 188 8.10 6.69 -19.34
N ASN A 189 9.08 6.22 -20.11
CA ASN A 189 10.24 6.98 -20.52
C ASN A 189 10.41 6.97 -22.05
N ALA A 190 9.35 7.31 -22.81
CA ALA A 190 9.38 7.29 -24.28
C ALA A 190 10.55 8.08 -24.92
N HIS A 191 11.09 9.07 -24.20
CA HIS A 191 12.31 9.80 -24.57
C HIS A 191 13.29 9.81 -23.39
N PRO A 192 13.97 8.70 -23.10
CA PRO A 192 14.83 8.62 -21.93
C PRO A 192 16.15 9.35 -22.21
N GLU A 193 16.60 10.20 -21.29
CA GLU A 193 17.97 10.76 -21.34
C GLU A 193 19.03 9.68 -21.08
N ASP A 194 18.66 8.59 -20.38
CA ASP A 194 19.52 7.48 -20.03
C ASP A 194 19.11 6.18 -20.77
N ILE A 195 20.05 5.65 -21.55
CA ILE A 195 19.92 4.40 -22.34
C ILE A 195 19.47 3.20 -21.50
N ASN A 196 19.71 3.21 -20.19
CA ASN A 196 19.27 2.15 -19.28
C ASN A 196 17.75 2.01 -19.23
N TYR A 197 17.00 3.05 -19.59
CA TYR A 197 15.54 3.05 -19.63
C TYR A 197 14.96 2.77 -21.03
N THR A 198 15.82 2.58 -22.04
CA THR A 198 15.38 2.35 -23.43
C THR A 198 15.03 0.90 -23.68
N TYR A 199 13.81 0.66 -24.18
CA TYR A 199 13.38 -0.65 -24.65
C TYR A 199 14.22 -1.15 -25.84
N PRO A 200 14.60 -2.44 -25.87
CA PRO A 200 15.17 -3.08 -27.05
C PRO A 200 14.24 -3.07 -28.28
N ASP A 201 14.82 -3.02 -29.49
CA ASP A 201 14.07 -2.92 -30.77
C ASP A 201 13.03 -4.01 -30.99
N LYS A 202 13.23 -5.22 -30.44
CA LYS A 202 12.27 -6.33 -30.55
C LYS A 202 10.89 -6.05 -29.94
N TYR A 203 10.78 -5.03 -29.09
CA TYR A 203 9.51 -4.62 -28.47
C TYR A 203 8.79 -3.50 -29.24
N LYS A 204 9.40 -2.95 -30.29
CA LYS A 204 8.90 -1.75 -30.99
C LYS A 204 7.45 -1.88 -31.45
N ASP A 205 7.07 -3.03 -31.99
CA ASP A 205 5.70 -3.27 -32.49
C ASP A 205 4.66 -3.42 -31.35
N SER A 206 5.13 -3.62 -30.12
CA SER A 206 4.29 -3.74 -28.92
C SER A 206 4.20 -2.41 -28.16
N ILE A 207 5.01 -1.40 -28.49
CA ILE A 207 5.01 -0.10 -27.80
C ILE A 207 3.98 0.82 -28.45
N LEU A 208 2.95 1.20 -27.69
CA LEU A 208 1.86 2.09 -28.14
C LEU A 208 2.14 3.57 -27.88
N GLY A 209 3.21 3.89 -27.14
CA GLY A 209 3.59 5.25 -26.75
C GLY A 209 3.68 5.40 -25.23
N SER A 210 3.39 6.59 -24.73
CA SER A 210 3.36 6.91 -23.29
C SER A 210 2.00 7.46 -22.88
N LEU A 211 1.57 7.21 -21.64
CA LEU A 211 0.35 7.77 -21.09
C LEU A 211 0.66 8.80 -19.98
N PRO A 212 0.02 9.98 -19.99
CA PRO A 212 0.01 10.84 -18.82
C PRO A 212 -0.78 10.18 -17.66
N VAL A 213 -0.57 10.69 -16.44
CA VAL A 213 -1.12 10.10 -15.20
C VAL A 213 -2.65 10.03 -15.24
N ASP A 214 -3.31 11.02 -15.83
CA ASP A 214 -4.77 11.12 -15.95
C ASP A 214 -5.37 10.20 -17.02
N GLN A 215 -4.56 9.57 -17.88
CA GLN A 215 -4.98 8.60 -18.91
C GLN A 215 -4.47 7.18 -18.63
N ILE A 216 -3.92 6.93 -17.44
CA ILE A 216 -3.40 5.61 -17.08
C ILE A 216 -4.52 4.55 -17.00
N ASP A 217 -5.77 4.97 -16.88
CA ASP A 217 -6.96 4.12 -16.90
C ASP A 217 -7.06 3.31 -18.20
N ILE A 218 -6.63 3.86 -19.33
CA ILE A 218 -6.56 3.15 -20.62
C ILE A 218 -5.73 1.87 -20.46
N ALA A 219 -4.54 1.98 -19.87
CA ALA A 219 -3.67 0.83 -19.67
C ALA A 219 -4.23 -0.19 -18.67
N TYR A 220 -5.04 0.26 -17.72
CA TYR A 220 -5.52 -0.55 -16.61
C TYR A 220 -6.93 -1.14 -16.83
N LYS A 221 -7.69 -0.66 -17.81
CA LYS A 221 -9.10 -1.07 -18.04
C LYS A 221 -9.40 -1.57 -19.44
N LYS A 222 -8.63 -1.16 -20.46
CA LYS A 222 -8.87 -1.58 -21.86
C LYS A 222 -8.51 -3.05 -22.13
N TYR A 223 -7.75 -3.68 -21.24
CA TYR A 223 -7.20 -5.01 -21.45
C TYR A 223 -7.66 -5.96 -20.35
N ARG A 224 -7.79 -7.25 -20.68
CA ARG A 224 -8.16 -8.28 -19.69
C ARG A 224 -7.07 -8.54 -18.66
N PHE A 225 -5.80 -8.33 -19.04
CA PHE A 225 -4.64 -8.60 -18.23
C PHE A 225 -3.73 -7.37 -18.12
N GLY A 226 -3.12 -7.19 -16.96
CA GLY A 226 -2.07 -6.20 -16.74
C GLY A 226 -0.81 -6.85 -16.18
N LEU A 227 0.36 -6.42 -16.64
CA LEU A 227 1.64 -6.85 -16.10
C LEU A 227 2.12 -5.89 -15.02
N THR A 228 2.56 -6.43 -13.88
CA THR A 228 3.38 -5.71 -12.91
C THR A 228 4.75 -6.36 -12.78
N MET A 229 5.77 -5.55 -12.51
CA MET A 229 7.16 -6.01 -12.43
C MET A 229 7.85 -5.40 -11.22
N ASN A 230 8.39 -6.26 -10.36
CA ASN A 230 8.98 -5.94 -9.08
C ASN A 230 10.50 -6.08 -9.12
N THR A 231 11.20 -5.01 -8.76
CA THR A 231 12.67 -5.02 -8.61
C THR A 231 13.09 -5.63 -7.28
N VAL A 232 12.31 -5.40 -6.23
CA VAL A 232 12.49 -5.98 -4.90
C VAL A 232 11.59 -7.22 -4.83
N GLN A 233 12.19 -8.40 -4.66
CA GLN A 233 11.45 -9.67 -4.68
C GLN A 233 11.33 -10.30 -3.29
N ASP A 234 12.32 -10.07 -2.42
CA ASP A 234 12.42 -10.72 -1.11
C ASP A 234 11.78 -9.96 0.06
N SER A 235 11.35 -8.71 -0.17
CA SER A 235 10.70 -7.91 0.87
C SER A 235 9.39 -8.54 1.30
N SER A 236 9.09 -8.43 2.60
CA SER A 236 7.81 -8.87 3.15
C SER A 236 6.62 -8.05 2.66
N THR A 237 6.79 -6.78 2.25
CA THR A 237 5.69 -5.85 1.94
C THR A 237 5.99 -4.80 0.85
N MET A 238 7.17 -4.81 0.23
CA MET A 238 7.49 -3.90 -0.87
C MET A 238 7.25 -4.55 -2.23
N GLU A 239 6.34 -3.94 -3.00
CA GLU A 239 6.00 -4.29 -4.38
C GLU A 239 5.67 -3.04 -5.19
N ALA A 240 5.48 -3.21 -6.49
CA ALA A 240 5.01 -2.14 -7.36
C ALA A 240 3.51 -1.88 -7.12
N ARG A 241 3.17 -0.62 -6.80
CA ARG A 241 1.79 -0.13 -6.60
C ARG A 241 0.75 -0.58 -7.64
N ARG A 242 1.19 -0.82 -8.87
CA ARG A 242 0.35 -1.19 -10.02
C ARG A 242 -0.55 -2.40 -9.74
N VAL A 243 -0.10 -3.35 -8.92
CA VAL A 243 -0.92 -4.55 -8.61
C VAL A 243 -2.27 -4.18 -8.00
N PHE A 244 -2.30 -3.22 -7.07
CA PHE A 244 -3.55 -2.76 -6.46
C PHE A 244 -4.38 -1.94 -7.43
N GLU A 245 -3.74 -1.09 -8.25
CA GLU A 245 -4.42 -0.24 -9.23
C GLU A 245 -5.11 -1.08 -10.32
N LEU A 246 -4.46 -2.13 -10.81
CA LEU A 246 -5.02 -3.08 -11.79
C LEU A 246 -6.19 -3.88 -11.20
N MET A 247 -6.02 -4.46 -10.02
CA MET A 247 -7.07 -5.26 -9.37
C MET A 247 -8.28 -4.39 -8.98
N SER A 248 -8.06 -3.16 -8.51
CA SER A 248 -9.13 -2.18 -8.25
C SER A 248 -9.87 -1.78 -9.54
N SER A 249 -9.18 -1.84 -10.69
CA SER A 249 -9.75 -1.65 -12.02
C SER A 249 -10.39 -2.93 -12.60
N ASN A 250 -10.54 -3.97 -11.78
CA ASN A 250 -11.09 -5.28 -12.14
C ASN A 250 -10.32 -6.02 -13.26
N THR A 251 -8.99 -5.87 -13.25
CA THR A 251 -8.07 -6.43 -14.24
C THR A 251 -7.19 -7.50 -13.61
N ILE A 252 -7.12 -8.68 -14.23
CA ILE A 252 -6.24 -9.76 -13.77
C ILE A 252 -4.79 -9.31 -13.90
N THR A 253 -4.03 -9.49 -12.82
CA THR A 253 -2.62 -9.07 -12.79
C THR A 253 -1.69 -10.27 -12.93
N ILE A 254 -0.72 -10.14 -13.83
CA ILE A 254 0.42 -11.04 -13.93
C ILE A 254 1.63 -10.35 -13.31
N SER A 255 2.45 -11.08 -12.56
CA SER A 255 3.65 -10.57 -11.90
C SER A 255 4.82 -11.52 -12.03
N ASN A 256 6.05 -11.01 -11.96
CA ASN A 256 7.19 -11.83 -11.56
C ASN A 256 7.09 -12.22 -10.07
N GLU A 257 7.89 -13.21 -9.65
CA GLU A 257 7.97 -13.62 -8.25
C GLU A 257 8.28 -12.42 -7.33
N CYS A 258 7.44 -12.27 -6.29
CA CYS A 258 7.53 -11.21 -5.31
C CYS A 258 6.82 -11.65 -4.03
N ARG A 259 7.59 -11.79 -2.95
CA ARG A 259 7.09 -12.25 -1.65
C ARG A 259 6.01 -11.35 -1.07
N ALA A 260 6.12 -10.05 -1.29
CA ALA A 260 5.15 -9.08 -0.81
C ALA A 260 3.77 -9.26 -1.46
N ILE A 261 3.72 -9.62 -2.76
CA ILE A 261 2.48 -9.99 -3.44
C ILE A 261 1.89 -11.26 -2.82
N THR A 262 2.68 -12.30 -2.60
CA THR A 262 2.20 -13.52 -1.93
C THR A 262 1.64 -13.23 -0.52
N ASN A 263 2.33 -12.40 0.25
CA ASN A 263 1.89 -12.03 1.60
C ASN A 263 0.59 -11.22 1.58
N MET A 264 0.43 -10.25 0.69
CA MET A 264 -0.71 -9.33 0.70
C MET A 264 -1.89 -9.74 -0.17
N LEU A 265 -1.69 -10.64 -1.12
CA LEU A 265 -2.68 -11.00 -2.13
C LEU A 265 -2.80 -12.52 -2.33
N GLY A 266 -1.97 -13.34 -1.68
CA GLY A 266 -2.03 -14.80 -1.80
C GLY A 266 -1.97 -15.27 -3.25
N ASP A 267 -3.03 -15.94 -3.68
CA ASP A 267 -3.17 -16.57 -5.00
C ASP A 267 -3.90 -15.68 -6.02
N LEU A 268 -4.22 -14.42 -5.67
CA LEU A 268 -5.03 -13.52 -6.50
C LEU A 268 -4.27 -12.92 -7.69
N CYS A 269 -2.94 -13.05 -7.70
CA CYS A 269 -2.07 -12.61 -8.77
C CYS A 269 -1.50 -13.83 -9.49
N VAL A 270 -1.50 -13.82 -10.82
CA VAL A 270 -0.81 -14.85 -11.61
C VAL A 270 0.68 -14.60 -11.50
N VAL A 271 1.40 -15.43 -10.75
CA VAL A 271 2.85 -15.31 -10.59
C VAL A 271 3.55 -16.14 -11.66
N TYR A 272 4.43 -15.49 -12.42
CA TYR A 272 5.29 -16.18 -13.38
C TYR A 272 6.37 -16.97 -12.65
N LEU A 273 6.32 -18.29 -12.78
CA LEU A 273 7.27 -19.26 -12.20
C LEU A 273 7.92 -20.13 -13.29
N GLY A 274 7.97 -19.66 -14.54
CA GLY A 274 8.43 -20.43 -15.71
C GLY A 274 7.27 -20.90 -16.59
N GLU A 275 7.49 -21.94 -17.40
CA GLU A 275 6.48 -22.44 -18.36
C GLU A 275 5.19 -22.96 -17.70
N GLU A 276 5.24 -23.40 -16.44
CA GLU A 276 4.05 -23.87 -15.71
C GLU A 276 2.96 -22.80 -15.59
N SER A 277 3.35 -21.52 -15.49
CA SER A 277 2.41 -20.39 -15.44
C SER A 277 1.59 -20.22 -16.72
N SER A 278 2.00 -20.84 -17.83
CA SER A 278 1.26 -20.81 -19.10
C SER A 278 -0.08 -21.53 -19.03
N LEU A 279 -0.20 -22.56 -18.19
CA LEU A 279 -1.45 -23.29 -17.98
C LEU A 279 -2.50 -22.39 -17.32
N GLU A 280 -2.08 -21.56 -16.37
CA GLU A 280 -2.96 -20.62 -15.68
C GLU A 280 -3.42 -19.50 -16.61
N ILE A 281 -2.51 -18.95 -17.42
CA ILE A 281 -2.84 -17.95 -18.45
C ILE A 281 -3.83 -18.55 -19.47
N ALA A 282 -3.56 -19.77 -19.95
CA ALA A 282 -4.44 -20.46 -20.88
C ALA A 282 -5.82 -20.73 -20.25
N LYS A 283 -5.88 -21.14 -18.98
CA LYS A 283 -7.14 -21.33 -18.26
C LYS A 283 -7.94 -20.04 -18.18
N LEU A 284 -7.32 -18.92 -17.81
CA LEU A 284 -7.98 -17.62 -17.70
C LEU A 284 -8.50 -17.07 -19.04
N LEU A 285 -7.92 -17.49 -20.16
CA LEU A 285 -8.39 -17.13 -21.51
C LEU A 285 -9.53 -18.02 -22.01
N ASN A 286 -9.61 -19.27 -21.55
CA ASN A 286 -10.57 -20.25 -22.07
C ASN A 286 -11.75 -20.53 -21.11
N ASP A 287 -11.65 -20.12 -19.85
CA ASP A 287 -12.67 -20.30 -18.82
C ASP A 287 -13.14 -18.92 -18.31
N GLU A 288 -14.21 -18.41 -18.91
CA GLU A 288 -14.82 -17.13 -18.55
C GLU A 288 -15.34 -17.10 -17.11
N GLU A 289 -15.84 -18.22 -16.58
CA GLU A 289 -16.35 -18.24 -15.22
C GLU A 289 -15.22 -18.12 -14.21
N TYR A 290 -14.12 -18.86 -14.43
CA TYR A 290 -12.92 -18.76 -13.62
C TYR A 290 -12.30 -17.36 -13.69
N TYR A 291 -12.18 -16.77 -14.89
CA TYR A 291 -11.71 -15.40 -15.09
C TYR A 291 -12.53 -14.39 -14.29
N ASN A 292 -13.86 -14.46 -14.40
CA ASN A 292 -14.77 -13.50 -13.78
C ASN A 292 -14.81 -13.65 -12.24
N LYS A 293 -14.77 -14.88 -11.70
CA LYS A 293 -14.70 -15.11 -10.26
C LYS A 293 -13.35 -14.67 -9.66
N LEU A 294 -12.23 -14.93 -10.35
CA LEU A 294 -10.91 -14.53 -9.87
C LEU A 294 -10.80 -12.99 -9.79
N ARG A 295 -11.23 -12.26 -10.82
CA ARG A 295 -11.17 -10.80 -10.81
C ARG A 295 -12.10 -10.18 -9.76
N LEU A 296 -13.28 -10.77 -9.52
CA LEU A 296 -14.17 -10.35 -8.44
C LEU A 296 -13.52 -10.53 -7.07
N LEU A 297 -12.91 -11.70 -6.82
CA LEU A 297 -12.23 -11.98 -5.55
C LEU A 297 -11.04 -11.02 -5.33
N ALA A 298 -10.28 -10.73 -6.39
CA ALA A 298 -9.19 -9.76 -6.36
C ALA A 298 -9.67 -8.33 -6.07
N LEU A 299 -10.70 -7.87 -6.77
CA LEU A 299 -11.34 -6.57 -6.54
C LEU A 299 -11.83 -6.44 -5.10
N ARG A 300 -12.60 -7.42 -4.63
CA ARG A 300 -13.14 -7.45 -3.26
C ARG A 300 -12.02 -7.36 -2.22
N THR A 301 -10.95 -8.13 -2.40
CA THR A 301 -9.81 -8.14 -1.48
C THR A 301 -9.12 -6.78 -1.44
N VAL A 302 -8.88 -6.16 -2.59
CA VAL A 302 -8.24 -4.85 -2.65
C VAL A 302 -9.11 -3.74 -2.05
N LEU A 303 -10.42 -3.76 -2.25
CA LEU A 303 -11.33 -2.79 -1.64
C LEU A 303 -11.44 -2.98 -0.11
N LEU A 304 -11.41 -4.24 0.37
CA LEU A 304 -11.45 -4.56 1.79
C LEU A 304 -10.17 -4.24 2.54
N GLU A 305 -9.00 -4.40 1.91
CA GLU A 305 -7.73 -4.38 2.64
C GLU A 305 -6.79 -3.28 2.14
N HIS A 306 -6.79 -2.93 0.85
CA HIS A 306 -5.68 -2.25 0.19
C HIS A 306 -6.00 -0.87 -0.40
N THR A 307 -6.84 -0.08 0.29
CA THR A 307 -7.18 1.30 -0.11
C THR A 307 -6.39 2.37 0.64
N TYR A 308 -6.09 3.50 -0.03
CA TYR A 308 -5.42 4.64 0.61
C TYR A 308 -6.25 5.27 1.73
N GLU A 309 -7.59 5.18 1.69
CA GLU A 309 -8.43 5.58 2.83
C GLU A 309 -8.02 4.82 4.11
N LYS A 310 -7.86 3.49 4.02
CA LYS A 310 -7.43 2.64 5.15
C LYS A 310 -6.01 2.99 5.60
N ARG A 311 -5.10 3.24 4.65
CA ARG A 311 -3.71 3.65 4.95
C ARG A 311 -3.66 4.99 5.69
N LEU A 312 -4.45 5.97 5.23
CA LEU A 312 -4.55 7.29 5.85
C LEU A 312 -5.21 7.22 7.24
N LEU A 313 -6.23 6.39 7.43
CA LEU A 313 -6.80 6.13 8.75
C LEU A 313 -5.72 5.62 9.72
N TYR A 314 -4.93 4.63 9.29
CA TYR A 314 -3.84 4.08 10.10
C TYR A 314 -2.80 5.14 10.48
N ILE A 315 -2.26 5.88 9.50
CA ILE A 315 -1.29 6.95 9.78
C ILE A 315 -1.90 8.02 10.69
N ALA A 316 -3.11 8.50 10.39
CA ALA A 316 -3.75 9.53 11.19
C ALA A 316 -3.92 9.10 12.65
N GLN A 317 -4.26 7.82 12.91
CA GLN A 317 -4.31 7.30 14.28
C GLN A 317 -2.95 7.35 14.97
N LYS A 318 -1.86 6.99 14.28
CA LYS A 318 -0.49 7.00 14.82
C LYS A 318 0.03 8.42 15.07
N VAL A 319 -0.20 9.32 14.12
CA VAL A 319 0.29 10.70 14.15
C VAL A 319 -0.48 11.53 15.17
N LEU A 320 -1.81 11.46 15.14
CA LEU A 320 -2.69 12.26 16.00
C LEU A 320 -2.94 11.63 17.36
N LYS A 321 -2.52 10.36 17.55
CA LYS A 321 -2.73 9.57 18.78
C LYS A 321 -4.21 9.54 19.20
N LYS A 322 -5.10 9.44 18.21
CA LYS A 322 -6.56 9.41 18.38
C LYS A 322 -7.12 8.17 17.70
N ARG A 323 -8.16 7.57 18.29
CA ARG A 323 -8.93 6.53 17.61
C ARG A 323 -9.77 7.19 16.51
N ILE A 324 -9.53 6.80 15.27
CA ILE A 324 -10.23 7.29 14.08
C ILE A 324 -10.72 6.06 13.32
N SER A 325 -12.02 5.85 13.23
CA SER A 325 -12.57 4.69 12.51
C SER A 325 -13.61 5.15 11.50
N LYS A 326 -13.73 4.39 10.41
CA LYS A 326 -14.87 4.49 9.50
C LYS A 326 -16.12 4.05 10.24
N ILE A 327 -17.24 4.72 9.96
CA ILE A 327 -18.55 4.30 10.45
C ILE A 327 -19.14 3.41 9.37
N ASP A 328 -19.34 2.13 9.71
CA ASP A 328 -19.97 1.18 8.80
C ASP A 328 -21.43 1.56 8.58
N LYS A 329 -21.88 1.41 7.33
CA LYS A 329 -23.24 1.71 6.90
C LYS A 329 -24.18 0.61 7.34
N GLN A 330 -25.33 0.95 7.91
CA GLN A 330 -26.29 -0.10 8.29
C GLN A 330 -27.12 -0.54 7.08
N VAL A 331 -27.27 -1.86 6.91
CA VAL A 331 -28.22 -2.46 5.95
C VAL A 331 -29.39 -3.07 6.71
N VAL A 332 -30.61 -2.61 6.44
CA VAL A 332 -31.83 -3.30 6.85
C VAL A 332 -32.21 -4.27 5.74
N VAL A 333 -32.04 -5.56 6.01
CA VAL A 333 -32.60 -6.64 5.21
C VAL A 333 -34.04 -6.83 5.63
N TYR A 334 -34.98 -6.81 4.70
CA TYR A 334 -36.37 -7.15 4.95
C TYR A 334 -36.81 -8.30 4.05
N SER A 335 -37.71 -9.13 4.57
CA SER A 335 -38.28 -10.24 3.82
C SER A 335 -39.75 -10.41 4.18
N ILE A 336 -40.57 -10.60 3.15
CA ILE A 336 -41.94 -11.09 3.33
C ILE A 336 -41.87 -12.61 3.48
N VAL A 337 -42.53 -13.15 4.49
CA VAL A 337 -42.55 -14.58 4.79
C VAL A 337 -43.96 -15.04 5.19
N CYS A 338 -44.36 -16.18 4.64
CA CYS A 338 -45.68 -16.79 4.81
C CYS A 338 -45.64 -18.08 5.64
N SER A 339 -44.45 -18.62 5.92
CA SER A 339 -44.29 -19.86 6.68
C SER A 339 -43.04 -19.87 7.57
N GLN A 340 -43.00 -20.79 8.53
CA GLN A 340 -41.81 -21.00 9.37
C GLN A 340 -40.62 -21.53 8.56
N GLU A 341 -40.88 -22.25 7.46
CA GLU A 341 -39.83 -22.72 6.56
C GLU A 341 -39.15 -21.55 5.85
N GLU A 342 -39.93 -20.60 5.33
CA GLU A 342 -39.40 -19.38 4.70
C GLU A 342 -38.59 -18.52 5.66
N VAL A 343 -39.03 -18.39 6.92
CA VAL A 343 -38.23 -17.76 7.98
C VAL A 343 -36.87 -18.43 8.11
N ASN A 344 -36.82 -19.77 8.14
CA ASN A 344 -35.57 -20.49 8.26
C ASN A 344 -34.65 -20.29 7.04
N LEU A 345 -35.21 -20.26 5.82
CA LEU A 345 -34.45 -20.01 4.59
C LEU A 345 -33.81 -18.61 4.61
N VAL A 346 -34.59 -17.58 4.94
CA VAL A 346 -34.12 -16.19 4.99
C VAL A 346 -33.13 -15.99 6.14
N LEU A 347 -33.37 -16.58 7.32
CA LEU A 347 -32.43 -16.52 8.44
C LEU A 347 -31.07 -17.08 8.05
N LYS A 348 -31.03 -18.22 7.35
CA LYS A 348 -29.77 -18.80 6.85
C LYS A 348 -29.08 -17.87 5.85
N ALA A 349 -29.81 -17.35 4.86
CA ALA A 349 -29.28 -16.41 3.88
C ALA A 349 -28.72 -15.13 4.54
N PHE A 350 -29.42 -14.59 5.54
CA PHE A 350 -29.00 -13.43 6.32
C PHE A 350 -27.76 -13.74 7.16
N GLN A 351 -27.74 -14.85 7.90
CA GLN A 351 -26.62 -15.25 8.74
C GLN A 351 -25.35 -15.53 7.92
N ARG A 352 -25.51 -16.05 6.70
CA ARG A 352 -24.41 -16.30 5.76
C ARG A 352 -23.64 -15.04 5.36
N GLN A 353 -24.28 -13.86 5.35
CA GLN A 353 -23.63 -12.64 4.86
C GLN A 353 -22.39 -12.26 5.71
N SER A 354 -21.26 -12.00 5.05
CA SER A 354 -20.00 -11.57 5.69
C SER A 354 -20.04 -10.13 6.22
N TYR A 355 -20.92 -9.29 5.65
CA TYR A 355 -21.13 -7.92 6.11
C TYR A 355 -21.78 -7.90 7.51
N GLN A 356 -21.18 -7.18 8.45
CA GLN A 356 -21.56 -7.23 9.87
C GLN A 356 -22.62 -6.19 10.26
N SER A 357 -22.60 -5.00 9.66
CA SER A 357 -23.53 -3.91 9.99
C SER A 357 -24.88 -4.10 9.31
N LYS A 358 -25.61 -5.15 9.71
CA LYS A 358 -26.88 -5.54 9.12
C LYS A 358 -27.93 -5.86 10.18
N LYS A 359 -29.20 -5.59 9.87
CA LYS A 359 -30.38 -5.91 10.67
C LYS A 359 -31.38 -6.66 9.78
N LEU A 360 -32.13 -7.61 10.35
CA LEU A 360 -33.20 -8.33 9.65
C LEU A 360 -34.57 -7.94 10.22
N ILE A 361 -35.55 -7.73 9.34
CA ILE A 361 -36.95 -7.50 9.69
C ILE A 361 -37.83 -8.43 8.87
N PHE A 362 -38.69 -9.20 9.53
CA PHE A 362 -39.70 -10.02 8.87
C PHE A 362 -41.02 -9.28 8.73
N ILE A 363 -41.63 -9.39 7.55
CA ILE A 363 -42.96 -8.87 7.27
C ILE A 363 -43.88 -10.08 7.11
N VAL A 364 -44.92 -10.13 7.94
CA VAL A 364 -45.80 -11.30 8.06
C VAL A 364 -47.26 -10.90 7.97
N GLU A 365 -48.12 -11.83 7.57
CA GLU A 365 -49.57 -11.63 7.65
C GLU A 365 -50.01 -11.35 9.10
N GLU A 366 -51.03 -10.51 9.25
CA GLU A 366 -51.67 -10.24 10.54
C GLU A 366 -52.16 -11.56 11.17
N ASN A 367 -51.87 -11.77 12.46
CA ASN A 367 -52.18 -13.00 13.19
C ASN A 367 -51.46 -14.29 12.71
N SER A 368 -50.38 -14.18 11.93
CA SER A 368 -49.56 -15.34 11.57
C SER A 368 -48.98 -16.05 12.81
N ASN A 369 -48.98 -17.39 12.79
CA ASN A 369 -48.37 -18.23 13.84
C ASN A 369 -46.84 -18.32 13.73
N ILE A 370 -46.20 -17.37 13.04
CA ILE A 370 -44.76 -17.35 12.81
C ILE A 370 -44.02 -16.95 14.09
N ASN A 371 -43.12 -17.83 14.53
CA ASN A 371 -42.31 -17.62 15.72
C ASN A 371 -40.85 -17.33 15.33
N THR A 372 -40.33 -16.19 15.78
CA THR A 372 -38.96 -15.75 15.51
C THR A 372 -38.50 -14.78 16.60
N ASP A 373 -37.23 -14.89 17.00
CA ASP A 373 -36.57 -13.95 17.91
C ASP A 373 -36.12 -12.67 17.19
N THR A 374 -36.27 -12.62 15.87
CA THR A 374 -35.98 -11.45 15.03
C THR A 374 -37.19 -10.51 15.01
N GLU A 375 -36.95 -9.22 14.77
CA GLU A 375 -38.00 -8.23 14.63
C GLU A 375 -39.01 -8.62 13.53
N LYS A 376 -40.30 -8.53 13.85
CA LYS A 376 -41.40 -8.81 12.92
C LYS A 376 -42.43 -7.70 12.94
N ILE A 377 -42.97 -7.40 11.77
CA ILE A 377 -44.00 -6.37 11.55
C ILE A 377 -45.15 -7.00 10.78
N SER A 378 -46.38 -6.71 11.17
CA SER A 378 -47.58 -7.16 10.44
C SER A 378 -47.75 -6.32 9.18
N PHE A 379 -47.91 -7.00 8.04
CA PHE A 379 -48.21 -6.37 6.76
C PHE A 379 -49.55 -5.63 6.82
N TYR A 380 -49.64 -4.48 6.15
CA TYR A 380 -50.88 -3.75 5.93
C TYR A 380 -50.87 -3.09 4.54
N PRO A 381 -52.04 -2.81 3.94
CA PRO A 381 -52.13 -2.17 2.64
C PRO A 381 -51.39 -0.82 2.60
N ASP A 382 -50.70 -0.52 1.50
CA ASP A 382 -49.91 0.69 1.29
C ASP A 382 -48.64 0.81 2.16
N MET A 383 -48.20 -0.27 2.81
CA MET A 383 -46.91 -0.32 3.52
C MET A 383 -45.76 0.04 2.58
N LYS A 384 -44.82 0.84 3.08
CA LYS A 384 -43.60 1.26 2.39
C LYS A 384 -42.37 0.89 3.18
N VAL A 385 -41.21 0.95 2.52
CA VAL A 385 -39.92 0.72 3.19
C VAL A 385 -39.66 1.74 4.30
N ALA A 386 -40.20 2.96 4.22
CA ALA A 386 -40.11 3.96 5.29
C ALA A 386 -40.66 3.46 6.65
N ASP A 387 -41.64 2.55 6.61
CA ASP A 387 -42.29 2.01 7.80
C ASP A 387 -41.39 1.02 8.57
N LEU A 388 -40.27 0.61 7.96
CA LEU A 388 -39.24 -0.23 8.58
C LEU A 388 -38.23 0.56 9.43
N GLY A 389 -38.42 1.88 9.56
CA GLY A 389 -37.53 2.80 10.26
C GLY A 389 -36.53 3.49 9.32
N VAL A 390 -35.56 4.23 9.87
CA VAL A 390 -34.50 4.92 9.11
C VAL A 390 -33.19 4.14 9.23
N SER A 391 -32.55 3.85 8.09
CA SER A 391 -31.26 3.16 7.97
C SER A 391 -30.45 3.80 6.84
N ASP A 392 -29.17 3.44 6.66
CA ASP A 392 -28.41 3.89 5.49
C ASP A 392 -28.90 3.20 4.21
N TYR A 393 -29.09 1.87 4.27
CA TYR A 393 -29.48 1.03 3.15
C TYR A 393 -30.56 0.03 3.50
N TYR A 394 -31.29 -0.42 2.47
CA TYR A 394 -32.29 -1.47 2.52
C TYR A 394 -32.01 -2.51 1.45
N ALA A 395 -32.25 -3.79 1.77
CA ALA A 395 -32.17 -4.90 0.84
C ALA A 395 -33.40 -5.79 1.03
N CYS A 396 -34.01 -6.24 -0.06
CA CYS A 396 -35.09 -7.22 0.01
C CYS A 396 -34.51 -8.62 -0.19
N PHE A 397 -34.75 -9.53 0.76
CA PHE A 397 -34.46 -10.94 0.57
C PHE A 397 -35.76 -11.68 0.33
N THR A 398 -35.73 -12.59 -0.64
CA THR A 398 -36.86 -13.45 -1.00
C THR A 398 -36.55 -14.90 -0.60
N PRO A 399 -37.49 -15.64 0.02
CA PRO A 399 -37.24 -17.01 0.48
C PRO A 399 -36.90 -18.01 -0.64
N SER A 400 -37.28 -17.70 -1.88
CA SER A 400 -37.04 -18.53 -3.07
C SER A 400 -35.63 -18.41 -3.64
N ASN A 401 -34.85 -17.41 -3.23
CA ASN A 401 -33.57 -17.09 -3.83
C ASN A 401 -32.38 -17.41 -2.90
N TYR A 402 -31.23 -17.60 -3.54
CA TYR A 402 -29.96 -17.81 -2.89
C TYR A 402 -29.21 -16.48 -2.78
N TYR A 403 -28.78 -16.15 -1.57
CA TYR A 403 -27.89 -15.03 -1.31
C TYR A 403 -26.57 -15.58 -0.74
N GLY A 404 -25.50 -15.45 -1.51
CA GLY A 404 -24.16 -15.92 -1.17
C GLY A 404 -23.52 -15.10 -0.06
N ILE A 405 -22.41 -15.59 0.49
CA ILE A 405 -21.71 -14.99 1.63
C ILE A 405 -21.34 -13.52 1.42
N ASN A 406 -21.02 -13.10 0.20
CA ASN A 406 -20.57 -11.74 -0.10
C ASN A 406 -21.61 -10.88 -0.81
N TYR A 407 -22.87 -11.31 -0.92
CA TYR A 407 -23.93 -10.57 -1.63
C TYR A 407 -24.06 -9.11 -1.15
N LEU A 408 -24.26 -8.91 0.16
CA LEU A 408 -24.33 -7.55 0.74
C LEU A 408 -22.98 -6.84 0.72
N MET A 409 -21.89 -7.59 0.90
CA MET A 409 -20.53 -7.02 0.94
C MET A 409 -20.19 -6.35 -0.38
N ASP A 410 -20.42 -7.03 -1.51
CA ASP A 410 -20.10 -6.52 -2.84
C ASP A 410 -20.91 -5.26 -3.17
N CYS A 411 -22.19 -5.24 -2.78
CA CYS A 411 -23.04 -4.06 -2.93
C CYS A 411 -22.58 -2.87 -2.08
N ILE A 412 -22.10 -3.11 -0.84
CA ILE A 412 -21.60 -2.04 0.03
C ILE A 412 -20.25 -1.51 -0.46
N LEU A 413 -19.33 -2.39 -0.88
CA LEU A 413 -18.02 -1.99 -1.38
C LEU A 413 -18.10 -1.12 -2.65
N ALA A 414 -19.18 -1.23 -3.41
CA ALA A 414 -19.40 -0.38 -4.58
C ALA A 414 -19.52 1.12 -4.26
N GLN A 415 -19.82 1.48 -3.01
CA GLN A 415 -19.85 2.87 -2.55
C GLN A 415 -18.45 3.52 -2.48
N GLU A 416 -17.39 2.70 -2.46
CA GLU A 416 -16.02 3.24 -2.45
C GLU A 416 -15.67 3.92 -3.78
N TYR A 417 -16.34 3.53 -4.88
CA TYR A 417 -16.06 3.98 -6.23
C TYR A 417 -17.28 4.53 -6.99
N SER A 418 -18.44 4.64 -6.33
CA SER A 418 -19.68 5.13 -6.96
C SER A 418 -20.59 5.84 -5.97
N ASP A 419 -21.29 6.87 -6.46
CA ASP A 419 -22.35 7.58 -5.74
C ASP A 419 -23.76 7.04 -6.07
N ALA A 420 -23.84 5.82 -6.62
CA ALA A 420 -25.11 5.19 -6.97
C ALA A 420 -26.01 5.00 -5.74
N LYS A 421 -27.28 5.37 -5.88
CA LYS A 421 -28.28 5.20 -4.82
C LYS A 421 -28.89 3.79 -4.78
N ILE A 422 -28.80 3.08 -5.90
CA ILE A 422 -29.21 1.69 -6.07
C ILE A 422 -28.03 0.93 -6.64
N ILE A 423 -27.63 -0.15 -5.98
CA ILE A 423 -26.49 -0.97 -6.36
C ILE A 423 -26.94 -2.43 -6.32
N GLY A 424 -26.74 -3.17 -7.40
CA GLY A 424 -27.23 -4.54 -7.46
C GLY A 424 -26.79 -5.31 -8.68
N LYS A 425 -27.42 -6.46 -8.90
CA LYS A 425 -27.04 -7.45 -9.90
C LYS A 425 -27.95 -7.34 -11.12
N GLY A 426 -27.46 -6.66 -12.15
CA GLY A 426 -28.15 -6.52 -13.44
C GLY A 426 -28.14 -7.82 -14.24
N SER A 427 -27.01 -8.53 -14.19
CA SER A 427 -26.88 -9.91 -14.64
C SER A 427 -26.77 -10.84 -13.45
N TYR A 428 -27.32 -12.06 -13.55
CA TYR A 428 -27.45 -13.02 -12.46
C TYR A 428 -27.61 -14.45 -13.00
N TYR A 429 -27.67 -15.44 -12.09
CA TYR A 429 -28.04 -16.82 -12.45
C TYR A 429 -29.43 -17.17 -11.91
N THR A 430 -30.15 -18.01 -12.65
CA THR A 430 -31.41 -18.62 -12.22
C THR A 430 -31.30 -20.14 -12.28
N ASN A 431 -31.95 -20.83 -11.34
CA ASN A 431 -32.05 -22.28 -11.36
C ASN A 431 -33.35 -22.73 -12.02
N CYS A 432 -33.23 -23.59 -13.04
CA CYS A 432 -34.35 -24.28 -13.66
C CYS A 432 -34.04 -25.78 -13.65
N ASP A 433 -34.71 -26.56 -12.80
CA ASP A 433 -34.53 -28.02 -12.70
C ASP A 433 -33.06 -28.47 -12.49
N ASN A 434 -32.33 -27.81 -11.57
CA ASN A 434 -30.89 -27.99 -11.33
C ASN A 434 -29.97 -27.60 -12.51
N GLN A 435 -30.48 -26.92 -13.54
CA GLN A 435 -29.65 -26.22 -14.52
C GLN A 435 -29.53 -24.75 -14.14
N PHE A 436 -28.31 -24.22 -14.17
CA PHE A 436 -28.04 -22.82 -13.88
C PHE A 436 -27.90 -22.06 -15.19
N LEU A 437 -28.78 -21.10 -15.41
CA LEU A 437 -28.80 -20.27 -16.62
C LEU A 437 -28.42 -18.84 -16.23
N SER A 438 -27.54 -18.22 -17.03
CA SER A 438 -27.26 -16.80 -16.90
C SER A 438 -28.45 -16.01 -17.45
N CYS A 439 -28.88 -15.00 -16.71
CA CYS A 439 -30.01 -14.13 -17.01
C CYS A 439 -29.64 -12.66 -16.75
N GLY A 440 -30.42 -11.77 -17.35
CA GLY A 440 -30.12 -10.34 -17.39
C GLY A 440 -29.23 -10.00 -18.59
N ASP A 441 -29.59 -8.93 -19.29
CA ASP A 441 -28.88 -8.48 -20.51
C ASP A 441 -27.93 -7.31 -20.21
N TYR A 442 -27.65 -7.05 -18.94
CA TYR A 442 -26.91 -5.87 -18.50
C TYR A 442 -25.42 -6.16 -18.33
N GLN A 443 -24.58 -5.33 -18.95
CA GLN A 443 -23.14 -5.38 -18.74
C GLN A 443 -22.82 -5.12 -17.26
N ILE A 444 -21.99 -5.96 -16.67
CA ILE A 444 -21.55 -5.79 -15.28
C ILE A 444 -20.66 -4.55 -15.14
N TYR A 445 -20.69 -3.94 -13.95
CA TYR A 445 -19.97 -2.70 -13.66
C TYR A 445 -20.33 -1.55 -14.61
N THR A 446 -21.61 -1.41 -14.95
CA THR A 446 -22.12 -0.30 -15.78
C THR A 446 -23.31 0.39 -15.12
N TRP A 447 -23.60 1.60 -15.59
CA TRP A 447 -24.76 2.36 -15.15
C TRP A 447 -26.03 1.89 -15.86
N GLY A 448 -27.10 1.77 -15.10
CA GLY A 448 -28.43 1.38 -15.57
C GLY A 448 -29.52 2.31 -15.05
N ASN A 449 -30.75 2.06 -15.49
CA ASN A 449 -31.91 2.84 -15.07
C ASN A 449 -33.00 1.98 -14.41
N GLU A 450 -32.81 0.67 -14.31
CA GLU A 450 -33.77 -0.23 -13.67
C GLU A 450 -33.07 -1.31 -12.86
N MET A 451 -33.66 -1.74 -11.76
CA MET A 451 -33.14 -2.83 -10.93
C MET A 451 -34.28 -3.59 -10.28
N ILE A 452 -34.17 -4.91 -10.21
CA ILE A 452 -35.13 -5.75 -9.48
C ILE A 452 -34.86 -5.64 -7.98
N LEU A 453 -35.91 -5.49 -7.17
CA LEU A 453 -35.80 -5.19 -5.73
C LEU A 453 -35.00 -6.22 -4.94
N ASP A 454 -35.15 -7.51 -5.27
CA ASP A 454 -34.56 -8.62 -4.53
C ASP A 454 -33.10 -8.92 -4.90
N ARG A 455 -32.48 -8.11 -5.76
CA ARG A 455 -31.08 -8.25 -6.16
C ARG A 455 -30.31 -6.93 -6.08
N CYS A 456 -30.74 -6.04 -5.19
CA CYS A 456 -30.03 -4.80 -4.92
C CYS A 456 -30.07 -4.36 -3.46
N ILE A 457 -29.24 -3.36 -3.16
CA ILE A 457 -29.38 -2.49 -2.01
C ILE A 457 -29.77 -1.09 -2.47
N MET A 458 -30.53 -0.37 -1.65
CA MET A 458 -31.04 0.97 -1.95
C MET A 458 -30.81 1.92 -0.78
N GLN A 459 -30.33 3.13 -1.06
CA GLN A 459 -30.25 4.19 -0.05
C GLN A 459 -31.64 4.59 0.44
N TYR A 460 -31.75 4.99 1.71
CA TYR A 460 -33.04 5.37 2.32
C TYR A 460 -33.82 6.43 1.54
N ASP A 461 -33.13 7.42 0.97
CA ASP A 461 -33.78 8.51 0.25
C ASP A 461 -34.53 8.05 -1.01
N VAL A 462 -34.11 6.91 -1.59
CA VAL A 462 -34.80 6.20 -2.67
C VAL A 462 -35.76 5.17 -2.11
N ALA A 463 -35.33 4.38 -1.13
CA ALA A 463 -36.07 3.23 -0.66
C ALA A 463 -37.39 3.62 0.02
N LYS A 464 -37.42 4.73 0.77
CA LYS A 464 -38.54 5.15 1.62
C LYS A 464 -39.91 5.17 0.92
N ASP A 465 -39.94 5.45 -0.38
CA ASP A 465 -41.19 5.61 -1.15
C ASP A 465 -41.62 4.32 -1.86
N ILE A 466 -40.80 3.26 -1.81
CA ILE A 466 -41.07 1.97 -2.43
C ILE A 466 -42.16 1.23 -1.65
N ALA A 467 -43.22 0.87 -2.35
CA ALA A 467 -44.29 0.04 -1.81
C ALA A 467 -43.80 -1.39 -1.58
N ILE A 468 -44.15 -1.95 -0.44
CA ILE A 468 -43.92 -3.35 -0.10
C ILE A 468 -45.15 -4.13 -0.55
N ASP A 469 -44.97 -5.07 -1.47
CA ASP A 469 -46.07 -5.84 -2.05
C ASP A 469 -45.72 -7.36 -2.05
N PRO A 470 -46.42 -8.18 -1.23
CA PRO A 470 -46.24 -9.62 -1.18
C PRO A 470 -46.26 -10.34 -2.53
N ASP A 471 -47.04 -9.86 -3.49
CA ASP A 471 -47.35 -10.62 -4.70
C ASP A 471 -46.32 -10.41 -5.82
N VAL A 472 -45.52 -9.34 -5.78
CA VAL A 472 -44.69 -8.91 -6.92
C VAL A 472 -43.25 -8.53 -6.58
N ILE A 473 -42.79 -8.62 -5.33
CA ILE A 473 -41.43 -8.20 -4.93
C ILE A 473 -40.31 -8.77 -5.82
N GLY A 474 -40.35 -10.06 -6.17
CA GLY A 474 -39.33 -10.69 -7.02
C GLY A 474 -39.34 -10.24 -8.49
N SER A 475 -40.36 -9.48 -8.88
CA SER A 475 -40.54 -8.93 -10.23
C SER A 475 -40.59 -7.40 -10.27
N ASN A 476 -40.71 -6.76 -9.10
CA ASN A 476 -40.81 -5.32 -8.97
C ASN A 476 -39.47 -4.67 -9.30
N LYS A 477 -39.55 -3.69 -10.20
CA LYS A 477 -38.41 -2.89 -10.63
C LYS A 477 -38.46 -1.50 -10.04
N VAL A 478 -37.31 -1.00 -9.61
CA VAL A 478 -37.12 0.41 -9.31
C VAL A 478 -36.48 1.06 -10.52
N THR A 479 -37.10 2.14 -11.01
CA THR A 479 -36.60 2.89 -12.18
C THR A 479 -35.89 4.15 -11.72
N LEU A 480 -34.58 4.05 -11.49
CA LEU A 480 -33.70 5.15 -11.13
C LEU A 480 -32.27 4.78 -11.53
N ASN A 481 -31.39 5.79 -11.65
CA ASN A 481 -29.97 5.57 -11.91
C ASN A 481 -29.39 4.58 -10.89
N CYS A 482 -28.98 3.41 -11.38
CA CYS A 482 -28.47 2.30 -10.61
C CYS A 482 -27.10 1.86 -11.15
N LEU A 483 -26.32 1.18 -10.31
CA LEU A 483 -25.07 0.56 -10.71
C LEU A 483 -25.27 -0.96 -10.74
N TYR A 484 -25.04 -1.56 -11.90
CA TYR A 484 -24.92 -3.01 -12.02
C TYR A 484 -23.52 -3.42 -11.61
N ILE A 485 -23.40 -4.35 -10.67
CA ILE A 485 -22.12 -4.96 -10.27
C ILE A 485 -22.03 -6.39 -10.82
N ASP A 486 -21.13 -7.20 -10.28
CA ASP A 486 -20.97 -8.61 -10.67
C ASP A 486 -22.26 -9.43 -10.53
N GLN A 487 -22.29 -10.57 -11.22
CA GLN A 487 -23.41 -11.50 -11.30
C GLN A 487 -23.39 -12.64 -10.26
N TYR A 488 -22.40 -12.67 -9.36
CA TYR A 488 -22.14 -13.78 -8.43
C TYR A 488 -22.76 -13.54 -7.05
N ASN A 489 -22.61 -14.48 -6.11
CA ASN A 489 -23.23 -14.44 -4.79
C ASN A 489 -24.76 -14.25 -4.80
N PHE A 490 -25.44 -14.54 -5.91
CA PHE A 490 -26.89 -14.53 -6.01
C PHE A 490 -27.35 -15.55 -7.04
N CYS A 491 -28.35 -16.36 -6.70
CA CYS A 491 -28.99 -17.28 -7.64
C CYS A 491 -30.51 -17.29 -7.40
N GLU A 492 -31.26 -16.93 -8.43
CA GLU A 492 -32.71 -16.92 -8.40
C GLU A 492 -33.26 -18.37 -8.39
N ASN A 493 -34.39 -18.59 -7.69
CA ASN A 493 -35.07 -19.88 -7.60
C ASN A 493 -34.20 -21.02 -7.04
N TYR A 494 -33.28 -20.72 -6.12
CA TYR A 494 -32.39 -21.69 -5.51
C TYR A 494 -32.33 -21.50 -3.99
N THR A 495 -32.57 -22.56 -3.22
CA THR A 495 -32.76 -22.47 -1.75
C THR A 495 -31.76 -23.32 -0.95
N LYS A 496 -30.78 -23.93 -1.61
CA LYS A 496 -29.77 -24.76 -0.92
C LYS A 496 -28.75 -23.90 -0.15
N GLU A 497 -27.94 -24.54 0.67
CA GLU A 497 -26.96 -23.86 1.54
C GLU A 497 -25.76 -23.28 0.76
N THR A 498 -25.36 -23.93 -0.33
CA THR A 498 -24.24 -23.52 -1.19
C THR A 498 -24.65 -23.60 -2.65
N CYS A 499 -24.02 -22.76 -3.48
CA CYS A 499 -24.24 -22.68 -4.91
C CYS A 499 -22.90 -22.49 -5.63
N ASP A 500 -22.19 -23.58 -5.94
CA ASP A 500 -20.86 -23.54 -6.55
C ASP A 500 -20.78 -22.67 -7.82
N THR A 501 -21.87 -22.57 -8.58
CA THR A 501 -21.98 -21.70 -9.76
C THR A 501 -21.82 -20.22 -9.43
N VAL A 502 -22.33 -19.76 -8.30
CA VAL A 502 -22.29 -18.33 -7.93
C VAL A 502 -21.40 -18.03 -6.73
N ASP A 503 -20.98 -19.04 -5.98
CA ASP A 503 -20.07 -18.90 -4.87
C ASP A 503 -18.64 -18.60 -5.34
N ASP A 504 -17.89 -17.92 -4.47
CA ASP A 504 -16.52 -17.51 -4.75
C ASP A 504 -15.56 -18.70 -4.86
N LEU A 505 -14.44 -18.50 -5.56
CA LEU A 505 -13.34 -19.45 -5.56
C LEU A 505 -12.72 -19.55 -4.16
N SER A 506 -12.37 -20.76 -3.75
CA SER A 506 -11.60 -20.98 -2.52
C SER A 506 -10.10 -20.79 -2.80
N MET A 507 -9.59 -19.61 -2.49
CA MET A 507 -8.19 -19.22 -2.74
C MET A 507 -7.60 -18.47 -1.54
N ASN A 508 -6.29 -18.52 -1.37
CA ASN A 508 -5.62 -17.67 -0.39
C ASN A 508 -5.67 -16.21 -0.86
N THR A 509 -6.16 -15.31 0.00
CA THR A 509 -6.29 -13.87 -0.30
C THR A 509 -5.20 -13.02 0.35
N GLY A 510 -4.21 -13.67 0.99
CA GLY A 510 -3.15 -13.00 1.73
C GLY A 510 -3.54 -12.63 3.16
N TYR A 511 -2.62 -11.98 3.88
CA TYR A 511 -2.88 -11.47 5.22
C TYR A 511 -3.78 -10.23 5.18
N LYS A 512 -4.63 -10.10 6.20
CA LYS A 512 -5.36 -8.85 6.42
C LYS A 512 -4.40 -7.75 6.83
N MET A 513 -4.72 -6.52 6.45
CA MET A 513 -3.82 -5.40 6.74
C MET A 513 -3.70 -5.10 8.23
N GLU A 514 -4.74 -5.38 9.00
CA GLU A 514 -4.67 -5.30 10.46
C GLU A 514 -3.61 -6.25 11.05
N GLU A 515 -3.47 -7.47 10.50
CA GLU A 515 -2.45 -8.43 10.95
C GLU A 515 -1.05 -7.92 10.62
N LEU A 516 -0.86 -7.40 9.40
CA LEU A 516 0.41 -6.82 8.97
C LEU A 516 0.81 -5.59 9.81
N TYR A 517 -0.15 -4.75 10.18
CA TYR A 517 0.12 -3.62 11.08
C TYR A 517 0.53 -4.08 12.48
N ARG A 518 -0.13 -5.09 13.05
CA ARG A 518 0.26 -5.66 14.35
C ARG A 518 1.67 -6.25 14.31
N VAL A 519 2.03 -6.92 13.23
CA VAL A 519 3.39 -7.43 12.99
C VAL A 519 4.38 -6.26 12.93
N SER A 520 4.15 -5.27 12.07
CA SER A 520 5.00 -4.06 11.93
C SER A 520 5.26 -3.38 13.28
N GLU A 521 4.22 -3.26 14.11
CA GLU A 521 4.30 -2.61 15.42
C GLU A 521 5.11 -3.41 16.44
N SER A 522 5.04 -4.74 16.38
CA SER A 522 5.76 -5.63 17.30
C SER A 522 7.26 -5.73 17.00
N LEU A 523 7.70 -5.36 15.79
CA LEU A 523 9.11 -5.42 15.39
C LEU A 523 10.01 -4.57 16.30
N GLN A 524 11.07 -5.20 16.82
CA GLN A 524 11.99 -4.56 17.78
C GLN A 524 13.33 -4.18 17.12
N PRO A 525 14.02 -3.13 17.61
CA PRO A 525 15.37 -2.78 17.14
C PRO A 525 16.38 -3.94 17.20
N SER A 526 16.23 -4.83 18.18
CA SER A 526 17.09 -6.01 18.36
C SER A 526 17.00 -7.02 17.22
N MET A 527 15.99 -6.90 16.34
CA MET A 527 15.86 -7.73 15.15
C MET A 527 16.74 -7.24 14.00
N ALA A 528 17.24 -6.01 14.03
CA ALA A 528 18.24 -5.53 13.08
C ALA A 528 19.62 -6.12 13.41
N SER A 529 20.49 -6.21 12.39
CA SER A 529 21.85 -6.72 12.56
C SER A 529 22.90 -5.64 12.30
N TYR A 530 24.05 -5.78 12.93
CA TYR A 530 25.23 -4.97 12.64
C TYR A 530 26.50 -5.78 12.94
N GLN A 531 27.60 -5.50 12.24
CA GLN A 531 28.88 -6.20 12.46
C GLN A 531 29.57 -5.70 13.73
N LYS A 532 29.59 -4.37 13.95
CA LYS A 532 30.18 -3.76 15.15
C LYS A 532 29.48 -2.46 15.49
N LYS A 533 29.25 -2.23 16.78
CA LYS A 533 28.83 -0.93 17.33
C LYS A 533 29.97 -0.33 18.14
N LEU A 534 30.42 0.86 17.77
CA LEU A 534 31.41 1.63 18.52
C LEU A 534 30.67 2.62 19.42
N THR A 535 30.73 2.40 20.73
CA THR A 535 30.22 3.33 21.75
C THR A 535 31.22 4.44 22.02
N GLY A 536 30.82 5.54 22.68
CA GLY A 536 31.74 6.62 23.04
C GLY A 536 32.96 6.14 23.85
N ASN A 537 32.78 5.17 24.75
CA ASN A 537 33.89 4.54 25.50
C ASN A 537 34.87 3.79 24.58
N MET A 538 34.35 2.97 23.64
CA MET A 538 35.20 2.25 22.70
C MET A 538 35.96 3.22 21.80
N ILE A 539 35.29 4.27 21.32
CA ILE A 539 35.93 5.30 20.48
C ILE A 539 36.99 6.05 21.27
N PHE A 540 36.72 6.40 22.54
CA PHE A 540 37.70 7.03 23.43
C PHE A 540 38.97 6.18 23.54
N ASP A 541 38.84 4.90 23.81
CA ASP A 541 39.97 3.98 23.91
C ASP A 541 40.76 3.87 22.61
N GLU A 542 40.07 3.87 21.47
CA GLU A 542 40.67 3.82 20.14
C GLU A 542 41.47 5.08 19.79
N VAL A 543 41.06 6.27 20.27
CA VAL A 543 41.63 7.56 19.82
C VAL A 543 42.47 8.29 20.87
N LYS A 544 42.38 7.95 22.16
CA LYS A 544 43.03 8.69 23.27
C LYS A 544 44.53 8.89 23.11
N ASN A 545 45.24 7.91 22.54
CA ASN A 545 46.69 8.00 22.31
C ASN A 545 47.06 8.95 21.16
N ASN A 546 46.10 9.30 20.30
CA ASN A 546 46.27 10.22 19.17
C ASN A 546 45.63 11.60 19.41
N ALA A 547 45.19 11.88 20.64
CA ALA A 547 44.45 13.08 21.05
C ALA A 547 45.31 14.36 21.11
N LYS A 548 46.08 14.66 20.05
CA LYS A 548 46.85 15.90 19.96
C LYS A 548 45.90 17.06 19.67
N TYR A 549 45.95 18.09 20.50
CA TYR A 549 45.15 19.33 20.36
C TYR A 549 43.63 19.15 20.50
N VAL A 550 43.18 18.11 21.19
CA VAL A 550 41.77 17.90 21.55
C VAL A 550 41.66 17.47 23.00
N SER A 551 40.61 17.91 23.67
CA SER A 551 40.16 17.34 24.94
C SER A 551 39.07 16.30 24.67
N LEU A 552 39.19 15.15 25.32
CA LEU A 552 38.27 14.02 25.19
C LEU A 552 37.63 13.70 26.53
N ALA A 553 36.31 13.52 26.56
CA ALA A 553 35.59 13.07 27.75
C ALA A 553 34.35 12.29 27.35
N VAL A 554 34.15 11.12 27.94
CA VAL A 554 32.88 10.39 27.82
C VAL A 554 31.92 10.90 28.87
N ASP A 555 30.70 11.26 28.48
CA ASP A 555 29.67 11.73 29.40
C ASP A 555 28.78 10.58 29.94
N ASP A 556 27.89 10.92 30.87
CA ASP A 556 26.98 9.98 31.53
C ASP A 556 25.99 9.30 30.57
N THR A 557 25.82 9.84 29.36
CA THR A 557 25.01 9.20 28.31
C THR A 557 25.80 8.20 27.48
N GLY A 558 27.09 8.04 27.76
CA GLY A 558 28.02 7.15 27.04
C GLY A 558 28.56 7.73 25.73
N GLY A 559 28.33 9.01 25.45
CA GLY A 559 28.83 9.69 24.25
C GLY A 559 30.20 10.32 24.46
N LEU A 560 31.05 10.31 23.43
CA LEU A 560 32.38 10.92 23.46
C LEU A 560 32.31 12.39 23.05
N ASN A 561 32.54 13.29 24.01
CA ASN A 561 32.75 14.71 23.77
C ASN A 561 34.18 14.94 23.28
N VAL A 562 34.31 15.65 22.15
CA VAL A 562 35.57 16.05 21.54
C VAL A 562 35.58 17.56 21.40
N ILE A 563 36.51 18.20 22.10
CA ILE A 563 36.69 19.65 22.09
C ILE A 563 38.07 19.96 21.50
N PRO A 564 38.15 20.42 20.24
CA PRO A 564 39.39 20.92 19.66
C PRO A 564 39.91 22.11 20.45
N HIS A 565 41.20 22.09 20.78
CA HIS A 565 41.89 23.27 21.28
C HIS A 565 41.92 24.34 20.19
N ASP A 566 42.03 25.61 20.58
CA ASP A 566 41.98 26.72 19.62
C ASP A 566 43.26 26.70 18.76
N ILE A 567 43.12 26.24 17.52
CA ILE A 567 44.18 26.24 16.51
C ILE A 567 43.75 27.27 15.47
N VAL A 568 44.53 28.34 15.31
CA VAL A 568 44.22 29.40 14.35
C VAL A 568 44.08 28.79 12.95
N LYS A 569 42.83 28.72 12.45
CA LYS A 569 42.41 28.23 11.12
C LYS A 569 42.67 26.74 10.83
N GLY A 570 42.84 25.89 11.84
CA GLY A 570 43.16 24.46 11.67
C GLY A 570 41.98 23.48 11.58
N GLN A 571 42.27 22.26 11.13
CA GLN A 571 41.43 21.06 11.29
C GLN A 571 42.24 20.01 12.06
N VAL A 572 41.64 19.42 13.10
CA VAL A 572 42.23 18.31 13.83
C VAL A 572 41.82 17.00 13.18
N TYR A 573 42.78 16.11 12.98
CA TYR A 573 42.57 14.75 12.51
C TYR A 573 42.87 13.78 13.65
N LEU A 574 41.82 13.19 14.20
CA LEU A 574 41.90 12.25 15.31
C LEU A 574 41.75 10.83 14.76
N TYR A 575 42.87 10.13 14.62
CA TYR A 575 42.92 8.76 14.08
C TYR A 575 42.61 7.72 15.17
N SER A 576 41.78 6.74 14.81
CA SER A 576 41.61 5.51 15.58
C SER A 576 42.86 4.63 15.43
N ASN A 577 43.26 3.98 16.51
CA ASN A 577 44.29 2.93 16.48
C ASN A 577 43.70 1.56 16.10
N ALA A 578 42.38 1.42 15.99
CA ALA A 578 41.77 0.20 15.50
C ALA A 578 41.94 0.09 13.98
N ILE A 579 42.32 -1.11 13.55
CA ILE A 579 42.45 -1.49 12.15
C ILE A 579 41.43 -2.60 11.91
N TYR A 580 40.67 -2.47 10.83
CA TYR A 580 39.60 -3.37 10.44
C TYR A 580 39.97 -4.07 9.14
N ASP A 581 39.91 -5.41 9.12
CA ASP A 581 40.17 -6.17 7.90
C ASP A 581 38.99 -6.07 6.95
N VAL A 582 39.24 -5.64 5.71
CA VAL A 582 38.21 -5.44 4.69
C VAL A 582 37.42 -6.72 4.45
N SER A 583 38.08 -7.88 4.45
CA SER A 583 37.44 -9.19 4.23
C SER A 583 36.38 -9.55 5.27
N GLU A 584 36.47 -9.03 6.50
CA GLU A 584 35.46 -9.28 7.54
C GLU A 584 34.19 -8.43 7.34
N TYR A 585 34.37 -7.21 6.81
CA TYR A 585 33.31 -6.21 6.68
C TYR A 585 32.76 -6.09 5.25
N GLU A 586 33.43 -6.62 4.24
CA GLU A 586 32.96 -6.52 2.86
C GLU A 586 31.64 -7.28 2.67
N ARG A 587 30.65 -6.59 2.11
CA ARG A 587 29.40 -7.20 1.61
C ARG A 587 29.13 -6.65 0.22
N ALA A 588 29.17 -7.51 -0.79
CA ALA A 588 29.01 -7.12 -2.19
C ALA A 588 29.89 -5.91 -2.60
N ASN A 589 31.19 -5.96 -2.26
CA ASN A 589 32.16 -4.89 -2.51
C ASN A 589 31.83 -3.53 -1.82
N LYS A 590 31.04 -3.56 -0.74
CA LYS A 590 30.64 -2.38 0.03
C LYS A 590 30.80 -2.58 1.54
N ILE A 591 30.95 -1.47 2.25
CA ILE A 591 30.85 -1.37 3.71
C ILE A 591 29.79 -0.32 4.04
N SER A 592 28.85 -0.65 4.92
CA SER A 592 27.83 0.30 5.37
C SER A 592 28.24 0.92 6.70
N ILE A 593 28.10 2.23 6.84
CA ILE A 593 28.44 2.94 8.08
C ILE A 593 27.33 3.91 8.44
N CYS A 594 26.88 3.86 9.69
CA CYS A 594 26.05 4.91 10.28
C CYS A 594 26.87 5.68 11.31
N PHE A 595 26.97 7.00 11.17
CA PHE A 595 27.72 7.88 12.07
C PHE A 595 26.78 8.84 12.80
N ARG A 596 26.52 8.61 14.09
CA ARG A 596 25.64 9.46 14.92
C ARG A 596 26.47 10.46 15.71
N CYS A 597 26.15 11.75 15.54
CA CYS A 597 26.93 12.83 16.11
C CYS A 597 26.06 14.06 16.41
N LEU A 598 26.14 14.57 17.63
CA LEU A 598 25.65 15.92 17.95
C LEU A 598 26.81 16.90 17.76
N PHE A 599 26.60 18.00 17.05
CA PHE A 599 27.68 18.95 16.80
C PHE A 599 27.21 20.36 16.53
N SER A 600 28.10 21.31 16.81
CA SER A 600 28.09 22.68 16.30
C SER A 600 29.44 22.93 15.62
N GLY A 601 29.42 23.47 14.40
CA GLY A 601 30.63 23.61 13.57
C GLY A 601 30.74 22.53 12.50
N VAL A 602 31.96 22.02 12.26
CA VAL A 602 32.24 21.08 11.15
C VAL A 602 32.95 19.84 11.68
N VAL A 603 32.30 18.69 11.51
CA VAL A 603 32.84 17.35 11.79
C VAL A 603 32.58 16.42 10.62
N LYS A 604 33.54 15.57 10.30
CA LYS A 604 33.44 14.49 9.32
C LYS A 604 34.08 13.23 9.89
N LEU A 605 33.52 12.07 9.56
CA LEU A 605 34.21 10.80 9.72
C LEU A 605 34.89 10.47 8.39
N LEU A 606 36.13 10.02 8.43
CA LEU A 606 36.87 9.53 7.29
C LEU A 606 37.10 8.03 7.47
N VAL A 607 36.71 7.25 6.46
CA VAL A 607 37.11 5.85 6.32
C VAL A 607 38.36 5.82 5.48
N VAL A 608 39.46 5.41 6.09
CA VAL A 608 40.79 5.42 5.48
C VAL A 608 41.14 3.99 5.07
N PHE A 609 41.11 3.71 3.77
CA PHE A 609 41.45 2.40 3.21
C PHE A 609 42.96 2.28 2.97
N ILE A 610 43.51 1.13 3.31
CA ILE A 610 44.94 0.83 3.38
C ILE A 610 45.21 -0.47 2.60
N ASP A 611 46.32 -0.50 1.86
CA ASP A 611 46.76 -1.69 1.12
C ASP A 611 47.61 -2.67 1.97
N GLU A 612 48.16 -3.70 1.32
CA GLU A 612 49.03 -4.70 1.95
C GLU A 612 50.40 -4.17 2.40
N ARG A 613 50.79 -2.97 1.96
CA ARG A 613 52.07 -2.32 2.29
C ARG A 613 51.88 -1.21 3.34
N GLU A 614 50.72 -1.17 3.98
CA GLU A 614 50.31 -0.12 4.93
C GLU A 614 50.20 1.29 4.30
N GLU A 615 50.08 1.38 2.98
CA GLU A 615 49.90 2.66 2.29
C GLU A 615 48.41 3.04 2.15
N VAL A 616 48.09 4.31 2.37
CA VAL A 616 46.71 4.80 2.26
C VAL A 616 46.30 4.90 0.79
N ILE A 617 45.33 4.07 0.38
CA ILE A 617 44.75 4.10 -0.96
C ILE A 617 43.78 5.27 -1.11
N LYS A 618 42.81 5.39 -0.19
CA LYS A 618 41.74 6.39 -0.30
C LYS A 618 41.14 6.75 1.04
N ARG A 619 40.72 8.00 1.18
CA ARG A 619 39.92 8.51 2.30
C ARG A 619 38.52 8.82 1.81
N ILE A 620 37.51 8.15 2.35
CA ILE A 620 36.10 8.36 1.99
C ILE A 620 35.40 9.06 3.14
N VAL A 621 34.68 10.13 2.84
CA VAL A 621 33.98 10.96 3.83
C VAL A 621 32.62 10.35 4.15
N VAL A 622 32.35 10.15 5.43
CA VAL A 622 31.03 9.87 5.99
C VAL A 622 30.56 11.10 6.76
N LEU A 623 29.40 11.62 6.37
CA LEU A 623 28.80 12.81 6.97
C LEU A 623 28.20 12.44 8.34
N PRO A 624 28.22 13.37 9.31
CA PRO A 624 27.53 13.16 10.58
C PRO A 624 26.03 12.99 10.34
N ASN A 625 25.40 12.17 11.19
CA ASN A 625 23.97 11.86 11.16
C ASN A 625 23.50 11.29 9.82
N SER A 626 24.34 10.48 9.19
CA SER A 626 24.03 9.80 7.93
C SER A 626 24.31 8.30 8.02
N TYR A 627 23.62 7.54 7.17
CA TYR A 627 23.90 6.16 6.83
C TYR A 627 24.47 6.13 5.41
N GLN A 628 25.64 5.54 5.20
CA GLN A 628 26.28 5.51 3.88
C GLN A 628 26.79 4.11 3.54
N LYS A 629 26.51 3.68 2.30
CA LYS A 629 27.12 2.49 1.70
C LYS A 629 28.33 2.91 0.89
N ILE A 630 29.52 2.48 1.30
CA ILE A 630 30.79 2.88 0.72
C ILE A 630 31.30 1.74 -0.17
N THR A 631 31.51 2.02 -1.46
CA THR A 631 32.22 1.08 -2.35
C THR A 631 33.68 1.01 -1.96
N ILE A 632 34.17 -0.22 -1.77
CA ILE A 632 35.54 -0.48 -1.33
C ILE A 632 36.50 -0.18 -2.49
N PRO A 633 37.54 0.66 -2.28
CA PRO A 633 38.56 0.90 -3.31
C PRO A 633 39.30 -0.39 -3.66
N GLN A 634 39.57 -0.62 -4.94
CA GLN A 634 40.34 -1.78 -5.40
C GLN A 634 41.71 -1.84 -4.69
N GLY A 635 42.11 -3.03 -4.26
CA GLY A 635 43.39 -3.26 -3.57
C GLY A 635 43.36 -3.02 -2.05
N SER A 636 42.24 -2.55 -1.49
CA SER A 636 42.12 -2.33 -0.05
C SER A 636 42.16 -3.65 0.72
N LYS A 637 43.04 -3.74 1.71
CA LYS A 637 43.14 -4.87 2.65
C LYS A 637 42.56 -4.53 4.01
N GLN A 638 42.78 -3.30 4.46
CA GLN A 638 42.37 -2.83 5.76
C GLN A 638 41.72 -1.45 5.67
N PHE A 639 40.99 -1.06 6.71
CA PHE A 639 40.57 0.32 6.89
C PHE A 639 40.65 0.74 8.36
N THR A 640 40.79 2.04 8.58
CA THR A 640 40.66 2.67 9.90
C THR A 640 39.76 3.90 9.83
N LEU A 641 39.40 4.44 10.99
CA LEU A 641 38.53 5.59 11.14
C LEU A 641 39.32 6.81 11.57
N CYS A 642 39.01 7.97 11.00
CA CYS A 642 39.60 9.25 11.39
C CYS A 642 38.52 10.32 11.51
N PHE A 643 38.47 11.00 12.65
CA PHE A 643 37.57 12.15 12.84
C PHE A 643 38.28 13.43 12.41
N ALA A 644 37.70 14.10 11.43
CA ALA A 644 38.22 15.36 10.92
C ALA A 644 37.35 16.51 11.44
N ILE A 645 37.85 17.28 12.40
CA ILE A 645 37.08 18.25 13.20
C ILE A 645 37.69 19.64 13.04
N LYS A 646 36.92 20.63 12.61
CA LYS A 646 37.40 22.02 12.49
C LYS A 646 37.55 22.66 13.87
N SER A 647 38.56 23.51 14.06
CA SER A 647 38.71 24.32 15.27
C SER A 647 37.42 25.08 15.61
N GLN A 648 37.17 25.26 16.91
CA GLN A 648 35.94 25.87 17.48
C GLN A 648 34.66 25.03 17.34
N SER A 649 34.72 23.84 16.72
CA SER A 649 33.58 22.92 16.73
C SER A 649 33.37 22.33 18.12
N ARG A 650 32.11 22.07 18.49
CA ARG A 650 31.75 21.24 19.64
C ARG A 650 31.15 19.96 19.11
N VAL A 651 31.75 18.83 19.45
CA VAL A 651 31.37 17.54 18.88
C VAL A 651 31.10 16.55 20.01
N LYS A 652 29.97 15.86 19.93
CA LYS A 652 29.65 14.69 20.73
C LYS A 652 29.36 13.54 19.79
N ILE A 653 30.32 12.63 19.68
CA ILE A 653 30.17 11.38 18.93
C ILE A 653 29.35 10.44 19.81
N GLN A 654 28.14 10.11 19.35
CA GLN A 654 27.25 9.25 20.11
C GLN A 654 27.66 7.79 19.89
N GLU A 655 27.75 7.39 18.63
CA GLU A 655 28.09 6.03 18.24
C GLU A 655 28.35 5.90 16.73
N ILE A 656 28.99 4.80 16.35
CA ILE A 656 29.18 4.39 14.96
C ILE A 656 28.75 2.93 14.83
N TYR A 657 27.89 2.65 13.85
CA TYR A 657 27.59 1.28 13.44
C TYR A 657 28.38 0.94 12.19
N LEU A 658 29.09 -0.19 12.21
CA LEU A 658 29.72 -0.81 11.05
C LEU A 658 28.84 -1.97 10.56
N ASN A 659 28.53 -1.96 9.27
CA ASN A 659 27.56 -2.81 8.59
C ASN A 659 26.21 -2.95 9.30
N PRO A 660 25.53 -1.86 9.69
CA PRO A 660 24.13 -1.93 10.06
C PRO A 660 23.29 -2.38 8.85
N MET A 661 22.54 -3.47 9.00
CA MET A 661 21.83 -4.16 7.92
C MET A 661 20.38 -4.43 8.29
N ILE A 662 19.54 -4.35 7.25
CA ILE A 662 18.15 -4.77 7.26
C ILE A 662 18.13 -6.28 7.48
N ARG A 663 17.19 -6.78 8.28
CA ARG A 663 17.04 -8.22 8.47
C ARG A 663 16.42 -8.80 7.21
N GLU A 664 17.14 -9.70 6.56
CA GLU A 664 16.58 -10.47 5.46
C GLU A 664 15.64 -11.56 5.99
N ASN A 665 14.59 -11.88 5.22
CA ASN A 665 13.70 -13.01 5.47
C ASN A 665 12.92 -12.95 6.79
N LEU A 666 12.30 -11.80 7.07
CA LEU A 666 11.28 -11.72 8.10
C LEU A 666 10.14 -12.69 7.75
N LYS A 667 9.88 -13.67 8.62
CA LYS A 667 8.76 -14.62 8.44
C LYS A 667 7.54 -14.10 9.15
N ILE A 668 6.58 -13.53 8.42
CA ILE A 668 5.35 -12.95 8.98
C ILE A 668 4.64 -13.95 9.89
N ASP A 669 4.43 -15.19 9.44
CA ASP A 669 3.82 -16.26 10.26
C ASP A 669 4.47 -16.47 11.62
N SER A 670 5.80 -16.39 11.69
CA SER A 670 6.51 -16.60 12.95
C SER A 670 6.25 -15.46 13.94
N VAL A 671 6.08 -14.24 13.42
CA VAL A 671 5.77 -13.08 14.24
C VAL A 671 4.30 -13.10 14.63
N VAL A 672 3.39 -13.40 13.70
CA VAL A 672 1.94 -13.54 13.97
C VAL A 672 1.70 -14.56 15.09
N LYS A 673 2.33 -15.74 15.03
CA LYS A 673 2.23 -16.76 16.09
C LYS A 673 2.79 -16.33 17.44
N SER A 674 3.71 -15.37 17.46
CA SER A 674 4.31 -14.86 18.71
C SER A 674 3.47 -13.76 19.38
N ILE A 675 2.57 -13.13 18.64
CA ILE A 675 1.70 -12.03 19.11
C ILE A 675 0.25 -12.48 19.34
N SER A 676 -0.16 -13.64 18.82
CA SER A 676 -1.42 -14.32 19.12
C SER A 676 -1.32 -15.05 20.45
#